data_AF-A0A928SNS2-F1
#
_entry.id   AF-A0A928SNS2-F1
#
_cell.length_a   1.000
_cell.length_b   1.000
_cell.length_c   1.000
_cell.angle_alpha   90.00
_cell.angle_beta   90.00
_cell.angle_gamma   90.00
#
_symmetry.space_group_name_H-M   'P 1'
#
loop_
_entity.id
_entity.type
_entity.pdbx_description
1 polymer ?
#
loop_
_entity_poly.entity_id
_entity_poly.type
_entity_poly.pdbx_seq_one_letter_code
_entity_poly.pdbx_strand_id
1 'polypeptide(L)'
;MYARRVEMPAEVSGSVPDVSSFARGLTAGGYTTRAVKQLHARLAALDPASDLEHRVEGVEQLARWLCDGPKPPPVEGAPPEPYATTRLRLLLRALDVAPVFRERLSGCIGSLLRESNALGLLCEVGLPNDRGLLDETSDRLARRFLPSPPDYGDLAKLFARMFRTNRDADWLASLPAELVLDLFARLGDVWQPLRDATEDALALLTTRVSALGLSDDIRRRGPVGPVRESPFFRLPHASREELPDLCLMCRRDMVVVHENLERFGVSVDVVYRLDVITKCLERVESILVALDPRSTPELVSAETTFVAELCRARLRERSVRGVIRDNMQLLARKVIERAGETGEHYITVSRGEWWKMLASAGGGGFLTVFTCVMKFFTKWAHFAPAVDGMVSAFNYAGSFVTMQLLGFTLATKQPSMTAAALAGSIRGQRDEHQLDDLITTIARICRSQLAAALGNIGVVIPSAVLFDVVFRASTGRTFLDAENAQYTIDSFHPWKSGTIPYAALTGVLLWASSIGAGWLENWAVYRRIPEAIAQHRSRRFFGKRLLGWLGKLFSKHVAGFGGSVTLGVLLGMTPAFGKFFGLPLDVRHVTLSSGALALSVKSMGLAGLTDPSVGWAALGILAIGSMNFGISFLLALGVAFRAREVPLGRGLRLLFAVLGRFLRSPLQFIYPPRSETVEVFSHRPSMIPRGSAASLHRH
;
A
#
# COMPACT_ATOMS: atom_id res chain seq x y z
N MET A 1 9.65 -9.67 46.01
CA MET A 1 9.45 -8.98 47.31
C MET A 1 9.30 -7.47 47.08
N TYR A 2 8.12 -7.00 46.70
CA TYR A 2 7.70 -5.61 46.90
C TYR A 2 6.19 -5.62 47.08
N ALA A 3 5.75 -6.09 48.24
CA ALA A 3 4.39 -5.84 48.70
C ALA A 3 4.37 -4.38 49.19
N ARG A 4 4.08 -3.43 48.27
CA ARG A 4 3.68 -2.09 48.70
C ARG A 4 2.34 -2.26 49.40
N ARG A 5 2.32 -2.08 50.73
CA ARG A 5 1.08 -1.89 51.49
C ARG A 5 0.31 -0.77 50.82
N VAL A 6 -0.88 -1.12 50.31
CA VAL A 6 -1.91 -0.15 49.94
C VAL A 6 -2.26 0.58 51.24
N GLU A 7 -1.86 1.84 51.37
CA GLU A 7 -2.44 2.71 52.38
C GLU A 7 -3.94 2.82 52.05
N MET A 8 -4.77 2.32 52.96
CA MET A 8 -6.21 2.46 52.89
C MET A 8 -6.55 3.96 52.81
N PRO A 9 -7.36 4.41 51.83
CA PRO A 9 -7.77 5.80 51.79
C PRO A 9 -8.50 6.15 53.10
N ALA A 10 -8.21 7.35 53.62
CA ALA A 10 -8.86 7.91 54.81
C ALA A 10 -10.39 7.76 54.72
N GLU A 11 -11.04 7.42 55.84
CA GLU A 11 -12.50 7.31 55.93
C GLU A 11 -13.15 8.57 55.32
N VAL A 12 -13.97 8.36 54.29
CA VAL A 12 -14.72 9.41 53.60
C VAL A 12 -15.66 10.07 54.60
N SER A 13 -15.26 11.22 55.14
CA SER A 13 -15.97 11.92 56.21
C SER A 13 -17.09 12.79 55.63
N GLY A 14 -18.23 12.16 55.30
CA GLY A 14 -19.45 12.88 54.93
C GLY A 14 -20.57 11.96 54.46
N SER A 15 -21.81 12.22 54.89
CA SER A 15 -22.99 11.50 54.39
C SER A 15 -23.29 11.89 52.94
N VAL A 16 -23.54 10.92 52.07
CA VAL A 16 -23.99 11.18 50.69
C VAL A 16 -25.31 11.98 50.74
N PRO A 17 -25.38 13.18 50.12
CA PRO A 17 -26.59 13.98 50.14
C PRO A 17 -27.72 13.28 49.38
N ASP A 18 -28.97 13.50 49.78
CA ASP A 18 -30.12 13.03 48.99
C ASP A 18 -30.20 13.78 47.64
N VAL A 19 -30.88 13.19 46.65
CA VAL A 19 -30.96 13.74 45.30
C VAL A 19 -31.58 15.15 45.27
N SER A 20 -32.50 15.45 46.19
CA SER A 20 -33.21 16.74 46.23
C SER A 20 -32.35 17.83 46.84
N SER A 21 -31.62 17.55 47.92
CA SER A 21 -30.63 18.49 48.48
C SER A 21 -29.49 18.75 47.49
N PHE A 22 -29.00 17.70 46.82
CA PHE A 22 -28.00 17.81 45.77
C PHE A 22 -28.48 18.69 44.60
N ALA A 23 -29.71 18.50 44.10
CA ALA A 23 -30.25 19.28 42.99
C ALA A 23 -30.45 20.77 43.31
N ARG A 24 -30.78 21.10 44.57
CA ARG A 24 -30.93 22.49 45.05
C ARG A 24 -29.61 23.27 45.02
N GLY A 25 -28.48 22.64 45.34
CA GLY A 25 -27.16 23.30 45.22
C GLY A 25 -26.67 23.45 43.77
N LEU A 26 -27.18 22.60 42.88
CA LEU A 26 -26.67 22.46 41.52
C LEU A 26 -27.41 23.31 40.47
N THR A 27 -28.69 23.59 40.67
CA THR A 27 -29.55 24.29 39.70
C THR A 27 -30.32 25.43 40.36
N ALA A 28 -30.49 26.56 39.67
CA ALA A 28 -31.11 27.78 40.22
C ALA A 28 -32.55 27.58 40.75
N GLY A 29 -33.27 26.55 40.27
CA GLY A 29 -34.62 26.19 40.71
C GLY A 29 -34.75 24.85 41.45
N GLY A 30 -33.63 24.17 41.77
CA GLY A 30 -33.66 22.86 42.42
C GLY A 30 -34.27 21.73 41.58
N TYR A 31 -34.32 21.89 40.25
CA TYR A 31 -34.94 20.93 39.34
C TYR A 31 -34.17 19.61 39.29
N THR A 32 -34.82 18.51 39.66
CA THR A 32 -34.27 17.15 39.50
C THR A 32 -34.43 16.65 38.06
N THR A 33 -33.71 17.26 37.11
CA THR A 33 -33.72 16.79 35.72
C THR A 33 -33.13 15.37 35.61
N ARG A 34 -33.41 14.65 34.51
CA ARG A 34 -32.84 13.31 34.28
C ARG A 34 -31.31 13.33 34.32
N ALA A 35 -30.67 14.40 33.83
CA ALA A 35 -29.22 14.57 33.88
C ALA A 35 -28.70 14.66 35.32
N VAL A 36 -29.33 15.46 36.18
CA VAL A 36 -28.95 15.62 37.59
C VAL A 36 -29.17 14.34 38.38
N LYS A 37 -30.30 13.65 38.18
CA LYS A 37 -30.58 12.35 38.84
C LYS A 37 -29.55 11.29 38.47
N GLN A 38 -29.18 11.21 37.19
CA GLN A 38 -28.16 10.26 36.74
C GLN A 38 -26.77 10.62 37.26
N LEU A 39 -26.39 11.90 37.23
CA LEU A 39 -25.12 12.36 37.78
C LEU A 39 -24.98 12.00 39.26
N HIS A 40 -26.01 12.28 40.07
CA HIS A 40 -26.05 11.89 41.48
C HIS A 40 -25.88 10.38 41.66
N ALA A 41 -26.68 9.57 40.95
CA ALA A 41 -26.62 8.11 41.06
C ALA A 41 -25.24 7.55 40.68
N ARG A 42 -24.59 8.10 39.63
CA ARG A 42 -23.24 7.67 39.23
C ARG A 42 -22.19 8.06 40.26
N LEU A 43 -22.23 9.28 40.80
CA LEU A 43 -21.28 9.72 41.84
C LEU A 43 -21.49 8.99 43.18
N ALA A 44 -22.75 8.69 43.53
CA ALA A 44 -23.08 7.94 44.74
C ALA A 44 -22.65 6.46 44.66
N ALA A 45 -22.63 5.88 43.46
CA ALA A 45 -22.17 4.51 43.22
C ALA A 45 -20.64 4.36 43.23
N LEU A 46 -19.88 5.46 43.21
CA LEU A 46 -18.43 5.41 43.33
C LEU A 46 -18.01 5.06 44.75
N ASP A 47 -17.21 4.01 44.88
CA ASP A 47 -16.61 3.56 46.12
C ASP A 47 -15.11 3.25 45.91
N PRO A 48 -14.19 4.08 46.45
CA PRO A 48 -12.76 3.85 46.36
C PRO A 48 -12.28 2.54 47.01
N ALA A 49 -13.05 1.97 47.93
CA ALA A 49 -12.70 0.73 48.62
C ALA A 49 -13.17 -0.54 47.89
N SER A 50 -13.98 -0.38 46.83
CA SER A 50 -14.42 -1.51 46.00
C SER A 50 -13.30 -2.09 45.14
N ASP A 51 -13.50 -3.30 44.63
CA ASP A 51 -12.53 -3.93 43.73
C ASP A 51 -12.29 -3.09 42.44
N LEU A 52 -11.23 -3.44 41.70
CA LEU A 52 -10.86 -2.68 40.50
C LEU A 52 -11.97 -2.70 39.43
N GLU A 53 -12.67 -3.82 39.27
CA GLU A 53 -13.75 -3.97 38.29
C GLU A 53 -14.89 -2.96 38.55
N HIS A 54 -15.40 -2.91 39.78
CA HIS A 54 -16.46 -1.98 40.16
C HIS A 54 -16.03 -0.51 40.02
N ARG A 55 -14.79 -0.16 40.40
CA ARG A 55 -14.25 1.19 40.19
C ARG A 55 -14.16 1.56 38.72
N VAL A 56 -13.65 0.64 37.89
CA VAL A 56 -13.52 0.83 36.44
C VAL A 56 -14.89 1.02 35.79
N GLU A 57 -15.88 0.20 36.15
CA GLU A 57 -17.24 0.36 35.64
C GLU A 57 -17.88 1.69 36.07
N GLY A 58 -17.69 2.10 37.32
CA GLY A 58 -18.19 3.37 37.84
C GLY A 58 -17.63 4.58 37.07
N VAL A 59 -16.31 4.62 36.88
CA VAL A 59 -15.63 5.67 36.11
C VAL A 59 -16.05 5.64 34.64
N GLU A 60 -16.15 4.45 34.03
CA GLU A 60 -16.62 4.30 32.65
C GLU A 60 -18.05 4.83 32.47
N GLN A 61 -18.96 4.49 33.38
CA GLN A 61 -20.35 4.95 33.32
C GLN A 61 -20.47 6.46 33.49
N LEU A 62 -19.62 7.08 34.31
CA LEU A 62 -19.55 8.54 34.44
C LEU A 62 -19.03 9.20 33.16
N ALA A 63 -17.98 8.65 32.55
CA ALA A 63 -17.46 9.13 31.27
C ALA A 63 -18.47 8.99 30.13
N ARG A 64 -19.20 7.86 30.08
CA ARG A 64 -20.29 7.66 29.12
C ARG A 64 -21.44 8.64 29.34
N TRP A 65 -21.75 8.99 30.60
CA TRP A 65 -22.72 10.03 30.89
C TRP A 65 -22.24 11.41 30.42
N LEU A 66 -20.94 11.73 30.52
CA LEU A 66 -20.40 12.96 29.96
C LEU A 66 -20.55 13.03 28.43
N CYS A 67 -20.21 11.95 27.71
CA CYS A 67 -20.26 11.93 26.24
C CYS A 67 -21.70 11.84 25.69
N ASP A 68 -22.50 10.89 26.19
CA ASP A 68 -23.79 10.49 25.63
C ASP A 68 -24.98 10.62 26.60
N GLY A 69 -24.77 11.31 27.72
CA GLY A 69 -25.82 11.50 28.73
C GLY A 69 -27.03 12.30 28.22
N PRO A 70 -28.11 12.33 29.02
CA PRO A 70 -29.30 13.13 28.72
C PRO A 70 -28.95 14.63 28.60
N LYS A 71 -29.85 15.38 27.96
CA LYS A 71 -29.71 16.84 27.80
C LYS A 71 -29.53 17.51 29.17
N PRO A 72 -28.44 18.28 29.38
CA PRO A 72 -28.22 18.98 30.64
C PRO A 72 -29.22 20.14 30.81
N PRO A 73 -29.46 20.60 32.06
CA PRO A 73 -30.25 21.79 32.30
C PRO A 73 -29.60 23.01 31.61
N PRO A 74 -30.41 23.96 31.09
CA PRO A 74 -29.88 25.17 30.48
C PRO A 74 -29.14 26.02 31.51
N VAL A 75 -28.05 26.65 31.07
CA VAL A 75 -27.33 27.66 31.85
C VAL A 75 -27.77 29.02 31.30
N GLU A 76 -28.49 29.81 32.09
CA GLU A 76 -28.97 31.12 31.68
C GLU A 76 -27.79 32.05 31.35
N GLY A 77 -27.85 32.72 30.19
CA GLY A 77 -26.83 33.66 29.73
C GLY A 77 -25.55 33.05 29.15
N ALA A 78 -25.42 31.71 29.10
CA ALA A 78 -24.25 31.05 28.50
C ALA A 78 -24.38 30.90 26.97
N PRO A 79 -23.27 31.01 26.21
CA PRO A 79 -23.26 30.73 24.78
C PRO A 79 -23.62 29.26 24.48
N PRO A 80 -24.13 28.95 23.27
CA PRO A 80 -24.43 27.58 22.87
C PRO A 80 -23.15 26.75 22.79
N GLU A 81 -23.10 25.66 23.56
CA GLU A 81 -21.96 24.75 23.65
C GLU A 81 -22.37 23.30 23.41
N PRO A 82 -21.41 22.41 23.10
CA PRO A 82 -21.66 20.97 23.07
C PRO A 82 -22.23 20.48 24.42
N TYR A 83 -23.28 19.65 24.38
CA TYR A 83 -23.91 19.14 25.60
C TYR A 83 -22.94 18.41 26.55
N ALA A 84 -21.89 17.78 26.02
CA ALA A 84 -20.86 17.14 26.81
C ALA A 84 -20.05 18.16 27.65
N THR A 85 -19.75 19.33 27.09
CA THR A 85 -19.10 20.45 27.82
C THR A 85 -20.00 20.99 28.92
N THR A 86 -21.30 21.17 28.65
CA THR A 86 -22.25 21.60 29.68
C THR A 86 -22.41 20.57 30.81
N ARG A 87 -22.36 19.27 30.49
CA ARG A 87 -22.36 18.20 31.49
C ARG A 87 -21.06 18.15 32.30
N LEU A 88 -19.91 18.43 31.69
CA LEU A 88 -18.64 18.57 32.42
C LEU A 88 -18.70 19.72 33.43
N ARG A 89 -19.23 20.89 33.04
CA ARG A 89 -19.47 22.00 33.99
C ARG A 89 -20.41 21.60 35.13
N LEU A 90 -21.47 20.85 34.80
CA LEU A 90 -22.40 20.33 35.79
C LEU A 90 -21.72 19.39 36.79
N LEU A 91 -20.83 18.51 36.30
CA LEU A 91 -20.00 17.65 37.13
C LEU A 91 -19.08 18.48 38.04
N LEU A 92 -18.34 19.46 37.50
CA LEU A 92 -17.44 20.31 38.29
C LEU A 92 -18.19 21.02 39.43
N ARG A 93 -19.36 21.59 39.13
CA ARG A 93 -20.23 22.21 40.15
C ARG A 93 -20.72 21.18 41.17
N ALA A 94 -21.02 19.95 40.77
CA ALA A 94 -21.40 18.89 41.70
C ALA A 94 -20.30 18.55 42.70
N LEU A 95 -19.03 18.55 42.25
CA LEU A 95 -17.87 18.33 43.10
C LEU A 95 -17.61 19.49 44.08
N ASP A 96 -18.10 20.69 43.79
CA ASP A 96 -18.07 21.85 44.70
C ASP A 96 -19.21 21.81 45.72
N VAL A 97 -20.42 21.43 45.29
CA VAL A 97 -21.61 21.34 46.15
C VAL A 97 -21.51 20.20 47.15
N ALA A 98 -20.87 19.09 46.79
CA ALA A 98 -20.77 17.89 47.63
C ALA A 98 -19.32 17.36 47.68
N PRO A 99 -18.51 17.81 48.66
CA PRO A 99 -17.12 17.36 48.83
C PRO A 99 -16.96 15.84 48.93
N VAL A 100 -17.94 15.14 49.51
CA VAL A 100 -17.99 13.66 49.56
C VAL A 100 -17.90 13.01 48.17
N PHE A 101 -18.51 13.61 47.14
CA PHE A 101 -18.41 13.10 45.77
C PHE A 101 -17.06 13.39 45.13
N ARG A 102 -16.41 14.51 45.50
CA ARG A 102 -15.04 14.81 45.09
C ARG A 102 -14.06 13.81 45.66
N GLU A 103 -14.17 13.48 46.95
CA GLU A 103 -13.32 12.48 47.61
C GLU A 103 -13.51 11.09 47.00
N ARG A 104 -14.76 10.66 46.79
CA ARG A 104 -15.05 9.37 46.14
C ARG A 104 -14.52 9.30 44.71
N LEU A 105 -14.77 10.33 43.90
CA LEU A 105 -14.28 10.35 42.52
C LEU A 105 -12.76 10.39 42.45
N SER A 106 -12.12 11.23 43.26
CA SER A 106 -10.66 11.34 43.31
C SER A 106 -10.04 10.04 43.82
N GLY A 107 -10.62 9.42 44.85
CA GLY A 107 -10.20 8.14 45.38
C GLY A 107 -10.31 7.01 44.36
N CYS A 108 -11.45 6.91 43.65
CA CYS A 108 -11.63 5.91 42.58
C CYS A 108 -10.65 6.13 41.42
N ILE A 109 -10.52 7.35 40.89
CA ILE A 109 -9.61 7.63 39.77
C ILE A 109 -8.16 7.38 40.19
N GLY A 110 -7.72 7.92 41.32
CA GLY A 110 -6.33 7.78 41.77
C GLY A 110 -5.94 6.34 42.07
N SER A 111 -6.82 5.55 42.69
CA SER A 111 -6.56 4.13 42.96
C SER A 111 -6.60 3.29 41.67
N LEU A 112 -7.57 3.54 40.78
CA LEU A 112 -7.64 2.91 39.47
C LEU A 112 -6.36 3.16 38.66
N LEU A 113 -5.89 4.42 38.59
CA LEU A 113 -4.67 4.76 37.84
C LEU A 113 -3.40 4.14 38.45
N ARG A 114 -3.35 3.94 39.78
CA ARG A 114 -2.23 3.24 40.44
C ARG A 114 -2.23 1.73 40.18
N GLU A 115 -3.40 1.12 40.04
CA GLU A 115 -3.55 -0.33 39.85
C GLU A 115 -3.62 -0.74 38.37
N SER A 116 -3.75 0.22 37.46
CA SER A 116 -3.81 -0.02 36.01
C SER A 116 -2.49 0.28 35.32
N ASN A 117 -2.26 -0.39 34.19
CA ASN A 117 -1.13 -0.15 33.32
C ASN A 117 -1.46 0.92 32.27
N ALA A 118 -0.75 2.05 32.31
CA ALA A 118 -0.88 3.13 31.32
C ALA A 118 -0.02 2.95 30.07
N LEU A 119 0.96 2.03 30.08
CA LEU A 119 1.92 1.87 28.98
C LEU A 119 1.22 1.43 27.69
N GLY A 120 0.21 0.56 27.75
CA GLY A 120 -0.56 0.20 26.57
C GLY A 120 -1.21 1.42 25.90
N LEU A 121 -1.75 2.35 26.70
CA LEU A 121 -2.37 3.57 26.21
C LEU A 121 -1.33 4.52 25.58
N LEU A 122 -0.18 4.68 26.24
CA LEU A 122 0.87 5.62 25.82
C LEU A 122 1.79 5.10 24.71
N CYS A 123 2.02 3.78 24.63
CA CYS A 123 3.02 3.17 23.75
C CYS A 123 2.44 2.23 22.68
N GLU A 124 1.22 1.72 22.83
CA GLU A 124 0.67 0.73 21.88
C GLU A 124 -0.50 1.30 21.09
N VAL A 125 -1.38 2.09 21.71
CA VAL A 125 -2.56 2.65 21.04
C VAL A 125 -2.15 3.52 19.85
N GLY A 126 -2.54 3.06 18.66
CA GLY A 126 -2.28 3.78 17.41
C GLY A 126 -0.92 3.53 16.78
N LEU A 127 -0.02 2.82 17.46
CA LEU A 127 1.29 2.47 16.91
C LEU A 127 1.22 1.11 16.21
N PRO A 128 1.93 0.90 15.08
CA PRO A 128 2.04 -0.40 14.43
C PRO A 128 2.73 -1.42 15.34
N ASN A 129 2.65 -2.72 15.04
CA ASN A 129 3.33 -3.78 15.80
C ASN A 129 4.81 -3.90 15.37
N ASP A 130 5.69 -4.46 16.20
CA ASP A 130 7.10 -4.71 15.83
C ASP A 130 7.30 -5.96 14.96
N ARG A 131 6.27 -6.81 14.84
CA ARG A 131 6.36 -8.10 14.14
C ARG A 131 6.21 -7.99 12.61
N GLY A 132 6.08 -6.78 12.09
CA GLY A 132 5.91 -6.53 10.66
C GLY A 132 4.45 -6.56 10.20
N LEU A 133 4.26 -6.19 8.94
CA LEU A 133 2.93 -5.91 8.37
C LEU A 133 1.98 -7.11 8.37
N LEU A 134 2.47 -8.31 8.05
CA LEU A 134 1.63 -9.51 7.93
C LEU A 134 1.08 -9.93 9.30
N ASP A 135 1.95 -9.92 10.31
CA ASP A 135 1.57 -10.24 11.68
C ASP A 135 0.62 -9.20 12.26
N GLU A 136 0.81 -7.91 11.94
CA GLU A 136 -0.16 -6.89 12.31
C GLU A 136 -1.51 -7.07 11.60
N THR A 137 -1.50 -7.43 10.32
CA THR A 137 -2.72 -7.63 9.55
C THR A 137 -3.51 -8.84 10.06
N SER A 138 -2.81 -9.95 10.33
CA SER A 138 -3.42 -11.17 10.85
C SER A 138 -3.97 -10.97 12.26
N ASP A 139 -3.23 -10.29 13.13
CA ASP A 139 -3.64 -9.99 14.50
C ASP A 139 -4.86 -9.05 14.55
N ARG A 140 -4.88 -7.99 13.73
CA ARG A 140 -6.06 -7.11 13.61
C ARG A 140 -7.28 -7.86 13.05
N LEU A 141 -7.08 -8.80 12.12
CA LEU A 141 -8.15 -9.64 11.59
C LEU A 141 -8.68 -10.59 12.66
N ALA A 142 -7.80 -11.24 13.42
CA ALA A 142 -8.17 -12.12 14.52
C ALA A 142 -8.96 -11.38 15.60
N ARG A 143 -8.47 -10.20 16.04
CA ARG A 143 -9.14 -9.33 17.01
C ARG A 143 -10.51 -8.80 16.53
N ARG A 144 -10.80 -8.85 15.23
CA ARG A 144 -12.12 -8.51 14.68
C ARG A 144 -13.15 -9.63 14.87
N PHE A 145 -12.72 -10.90 14.87
CA PHE A 145 -13.61 -12.05 14.94
C PHE A 145 -13.62 -12.73 16.31
N LEU A 146 -12.54 -12.60 17.09
CA LEU A 146 -12.40 -13.24 18.39
C LEU A 146 -12.74 -12.28 19.53
N PRO A 147 -13.63 -12.65 20.47
CA PRO A 147 -13.81 -11.90 21.70
C PRO A 147 -12.52 -11.97 22.53
N SER A 148 -12.16 -10.86 23.18
CA SER A 148 -11.08 -10.81 24.17
C SER A 148 -11.68 -10.63 25.56
N PRO A 149 -11.14 -11.28 26.60
CA PRO A 149 -11.63 -11.09 27.96
C PRO A 149 -11.47 -9.62 28.37
N PRO A 150 -12.40 -9.07 29.17
CA PRO A 150 -12.23 -7.75 29.76
C PRO A 150 -11.01 -7.80 30.67
N ASP A 151 -10.15 -6.81 30.52
CA ASP A 151 -8.95 -6.63 31.32
C ASP A 151 -9.07 -5.24 31.94
N TYR A 152 -9.47 -5.25 33.21
CA TYR A 152 -9.79 -4.05 33.97
C TYR A 152 -8.53 -3.28 34.38
N GLY A 153 -7.35 -3.90 34.32
CA GLY A 153 -6.06 -3.26 34.58
C GLY A 153 -5.44 -2.58 33.36
N ASP A 154 -6.06 -2.65 32.19
CA ASP A 154 -5.54 -2.05 30.96
C ASP A 154 -6.25 -0.72 30.65
N LEU A 155 -5.54 0.40 30.84
CA LEU A 155 -6.09 1.72 30.58
C LEU A 155 -6.42 1.96 29.10
N ALA A 156 -5.75 1.30 28.15
CA ALA A 156 -6.07 1.42 26.74
C ALA A 156 -7.45 0.82 26.44
N LYS A 157 -7.79 -0.30 27.08
CA LYS A 157 -9.11 -0.94 26.94
C LYS A 157 -10.19 -0.09 27.62
N LEU A 158 -9.95 0.43 28.82
CA LEU A 158 -10.87 1.34 29.50
C LEU A 158 -11.13 2.60 28.67
N PHE A 159 -10.07 3.25 28.18
CA PHE A 159 -10.16 4.45 27.35
C PHE A 159 -11.01 4.22 26.10
N ALA A 160 -10.86 3.05 25.45
CA ALA A 160 -11.65 2.66 24.29
C ALA A 160 -13.14 2.38 24.60
N ARG A 161 -13.49 2.05 25.86
CA ARG A 161 -14.89 1.91 26.31
C ARG A 161 -15.51 3.26 26.67
N MET A 162 -14.71 4.18 27.21
CA MET A 162 -15.13 5.55 27.56
C MET A 162 -15.44 6.40 26.32
N PHE A 163 -14.59 6.34 25.30
CA PHE A 163 -14.70 7.16 24.08
C PHE A 163 -14.85 6.27 22.85
N ARG A 164 -16.05 6.26 22.24
CA ARG A 164 -16.47 5.24 21.26
C ARG A 164 -16.57 5.77 19.85
N THR A 165 -16.57 7.09 19.67
CA THR A 165 -16.88 7.74 18.40
C THR A 165 -15.88 8.84 18.06
N ASN A 166 -15.75 9.19 16.78
CA ASN A 166 -14.94 10.34 16.37
C ASN A 166 -15.47 11.65 16.97
N ARG A 167 -16.79 11.73 17.23
CA ARG A 167 -17.42 12.87 17.91
C ARG A 167 -16.86 13.07 19.32
N ASP A 168 -16.60 11.98 20.04
CA ASP A 168 -16.01 12.04 21.38
C ASP A 168 -14.58 12.59 21.32
N ALA A 169 -13.80 12.16 20.34
CA ALA A 169 -12.45 12.69 20.10
C ALA A 169 -12.47 14.18 19.70
N ASP A 170 -13.41 14.58 18.84
CA ASP A 170 -13.55 15.98 18.43
C ASP A 170 -14.02 16.87 19.58
N TRP A 171 -14.86 16.34 20.48
CA TRP A 171 -15.23 17.00 21.73
C TRP A 171 -14.02 17.17 22.66
N LEU A 172 -13.23 16.12 22.89
CA LEU A 172 -12.01 16.20 23.71
C LEU A 172 -11.05 17.27 23.18
N ALA A 173 -10.81 17.30 21.87
CA ALA A 173 -9.92 18.29 21.23
C ALA A 173 -10.47 19.73 21.29
N SER A 174 -11.76 19.92 21.55
CA SER A 174 -12.41 21.24 21.64
C SER A 174 -12.74 21.66 23.07
N LEU A 175 -12.25 20.92 24.08
CA LEU A 175 -12.45 21.29 25.48
C LEU A 175 -11.74 22.61 25.81
N PRO A 176 -12.45 23.60 26.38
CA PRO A 176 -11.83 24.82 26.89
C PRO A 176 -10.77 24.49 27.96
N ALA A 177 -9.59 25.11 27.85
CA ALA A 177 -8.46 24.85 28.75
C ALA A 177 -8.82 25.17 30.21
N GLU A 178 -9.66 26.18 30.45
CA GLU A 178 -10.11 26.58 31.77
C GLU A 178 -10.87 25.47 32.49
N LEU A 179 -11.73 24.73 31.76
CA LEU A 179 -12.50 23.63 32.34
C LEU A 179 -11.64 22.43 32.71
N VAL A 180 -10.56 22.20 31.96
CA VAL A 180 -9.62 21.11 32.24
C VAL A 180 -8.74 21.47 33.43
N LEU A 181 -8.27 22.71 33.52
CA LEU A 181 -7.58 23.22 34.71
C LEU A 181 -8.47 23.15 35.96
N ASP A 182 -9.74 23.52 35.84
CA ASP A 182 -10.74 23.42 36.90
C ASP A 182 -10.94 21.97 37.39
N LEU A 183 -10.92 21.00 36.46
CA LEU A 183 -11.00 19.58 36.76
C LEU A 183 -9.74 19.11 37.51
N PHE A 184 -8.55 19.46 37.01
CA PHE A 184 -7.29 19.11 37.65
C PHE A 184 -7.17 19.70 39.05
N ALA A 185 -7.55 20.97 39.24
CA ALA A 185 -7.53 21.62 40.55
C ALA A 185 -8.47 20.95 41.56
N ARG A 186 -9.64 20.45 41.13
CA ARG A 186 -10.62 19.80 42.02
C ARG A 186 -10.26 18.36 42.35
N LEU A 187 -9.59 17.65 41.45
CA LEU A 187 -9.20 16.25 41.65
C LEU A 187 -7.77 16.11 42.21
N GLY A 188 -6.97 17.18 42.22
CA GLY A 188 -5.61 17.17 42.75
C GLY A 188 -4.70 16.19 42.02
N ASP A 189 -3.82 15.53 42.79
CA ASP A 189 -2.72 14.71 42.26
C ASP A 189 -3.12 13.30 41.81
N VAL A 190 -4.41 13.05 41.54
CA VAL A 190 -4.90 11.74 41.07
C VAL A 190 -4.24 11.29 39.77
N TRP A 191 -3.76 12.24 38.97
CA TRP A 191 -3.10 12.01 37.68
C TRP A 191 -1.61 11.66 37.80
N GLN A 192 -1.03 11.75 39.00
CA GLN A 192 0.40 11.49 39.20
C GLN A 192 0.86 10.11 38.67
N PRO A 193 0.13 8.99 38.88
CA PRO A 193 0.53 7.70 38.32
C PRO A 193 0.60 7.69 36.78
N LEU A 194 -0.29 8.45 36.13
CA LEU A 194 -0.26 8.61 34.68
C LEU A 194 0.94 9.46 34.24
N ARG A 195 1.30 10.50 35.00
CA ARG A 195 2.53 11.29 34.78
C ARG A 195 3.77 10.44 34.98
N ASP A 196 3.84 9.64 36.03
CA ASP A 196 4.98 8.74 36.29
C ASP A 196 5.16 7.74 35.13
N ALA A 197 4.05 7.18 34.61
CA ALA A 197 4.09 6.26 33.48
C ALA A 197 4.56 6.88 32.16
N THR A 198 4.58 8.22 32.03
CA THR A 198 5.12 8.87 30.83
C THR A 198 6.64 8.70 30.71
N GLU A 199 7.37 8.60 31.82
CA GLU A 199 8.82 8.35 31.81
C GLU A 199 9.13 6.95 31.31
N ASP A 200 8.41 5.96 31.83
CA ASP A 200 8.49 4.58 31.36
C ASP A 200 8.09 4.48 29.88
N ALA A 201 7.09 5.26 29.45
CA ALA A 201 6.69 5.34 28.04
C ALA A 201 7.78 5.95 27.15
N LEU A 202 8.42 7.04 27.58
CA LEU A 202 9.55 7.64 26.86
C LEU A 202 10.72 6.66 26.76
N ALA A 203 11.08 5.97 27.85
CA ALA A 203 12.14 4.96 27.84
C ALA A 203 11.82 3.82 26.87
N LEU A 204 10.58 3.32 26.87
CA LEU A 204 10.15 2.23 25.98
C LEU A 204 10.14 2.66 24.51
N LEU A 205 9.56 3.83 24.19
CA LEU A 205 9.46 4.34 22.83
C LEU A 205 10.83 4.67 22.24
N THR A 206 11.71 5.31 23.01
CA THR A 206 13.06 5.66 22.54
C THR A 206 13.91 4.40 22.33
N THR A 207 13.82 3.41 23.23
CA THR A 207 14.46 2.10 23.07
C THR A 207 13.95 1.38 21.82
N ARG A 208 12.64 1.44 21.57
CA ARG A 208 12.01 0.85 20.39
C ARG A 208 12.50 1.52 19.10
N VAL A 209 12.52 2.86 19.05
CA VAL A 209 13.08 3.61 17.92
C VAL A 209 14.55 3.24 17.69
N SER A 210 15.33 3.12 18.78
CA SER A 210 16.74 2.71 18.71
C SER A 210 16.90 1.32 18.10
N ALA A 211 16.13 0.33 18.57
CA ALA A 211 16.20 -1.04 18.07
C ALA A 211 15.85 -1.13 16.57
N LEU A 212 14.81 -0.40 16.13
CA LEU A 212 14.40 -0.38 14.73
C LEU A 212 15.41 0.39 13.85
N GLY A 213 15.84 1.56 14.29
CA GLY A 213 16.79 2.42 13.58
C GLY A 213 18.20 1.83 13.46
N LEU A 214 18.60 1.01 14.44
CA LEU A 214 19.87 0.29 14.43
C LEU A 214 19.79 -1.11 13.81
N SER A 215 18.63 -1.50 13.26
CA SER A 215 18.52 -2.75 12.51
C SER A 215 19.46 -2.74 11.29
N ASP A 216 19.97 -3.90 10.88
CA ASP A 216 20.93 -4.02 9.77
C ASP A 216 20.38 -3.42 8.46
N ASP A 217 19.09 -3.60 8.20
CA ASP A 217 18.45 -3.08 6.99
C ASP A 217 18.37 -1.54 6.96
N ILE A 218 18.16 -0.88 8.10
CA ILE A 218 18.15 0.58 8.21
C ILE A 218 19.59 1.11 8.18
N ARG A 219 20.49 0.54 8.98
CA ARG A 219 21.90 0.97 9.07
C ARG A 219 22.65 0.88 7.74
N ARG A 220 22.42 -0.16 6.93
CA ARG A 220 23.05 -0.28 5.59
C ARG A 220 22.62 0.81 4.61
N ARG A 221 21.50 1.47 4.90
CA ARG A 221 20.88 2.50 4.05
C ARG A 221 20.96 3.89 4.68
N GLY A 222 21.33 4.01 5.96
CA GLY A 222 21.51 5.27 6.66
C GLY A 222 22.88 5.91 6.42
N PRO A 223 23.17 7.02 7.12
CA PRO A 223 24.48 7.65 7.09
C PRO A 223 25.61 6.70 7.49
N VAL A 224 26.77 6.85 6.85
CA VAL A 224 27.96 6.06 7.16
C VAL A 224 28.67 6.67 8.35
N GLY A 225 28.82 5.90 9.43
CA GLY A 225 29.57 6.33 10.61
C GLY A 225 29.58 5.28 11.73
N PRO A 226 30.32 5.54 12.82
CA PRO A 226 30.26 4.73 14.03
C PRO A 226 28.85 4.69 14.62
N VAL A 227 28.42 3.52 15.11
CA VAL A 227 27.07 3.34 15.70
C VAL A 227 26.82 4.31 16.86
N ARG A 228 27.84 4.60 17.67
CA ARG A 228 27.78 5.54 18.79
C ARG A 228 27.43 6.99 18.41
N GLU A 229 27.69 7.37 17.15
CA GLU A 229 27.39 8.70 16.63
C GLU A 229 25.98 8.79 16.04
N SER A 230 25.31 7.64 15.84
CA SER A 230 23.95 7.60 15.31
C SER A 230 22.96 8.20 16.32
N PRO A 231 22.03 9.08 15.87
CA PRO A 231 20.98 9.62 16.73
C PRO A 231 20.08 8.51 17.29
N PHE A 232 19.85 7.43 16.53
CA PHE A 232 19.11 6.25 17.01
C PHE A 232 19.76 5.59 18.22
N PHE A 233 21.09 5.54 18.29
CA PHE A 233 21.81 4.98 19.43
C PHE A 233 21.76 5.90 20.65
N ARG A 234 21.84 7.21 20.43
CA ARG A 234 21.84 8.21 21.51
C ARG A 234 20.47 8.39 22.15
N LEU A 235 19.39 8.17 21.41
CA LEU A 235 18.01 8.44 21.85
C LEU A 235 17.63 7.86 23.22
N PRO A 236 17.87 6.57 23.55
CA PRO A 236 17.48 6.00 24.84
C PRO A 236 18.32 6.49 26.03
N HIS A 237 19.46 7.12 25.76
CA HIS A 237 20.42 7.58 26.77
C HIS A 237 20.37 9.10 26.96
N ALA A 238 19.50 9.78 26.23
CA ALA A 238 19.42 11.24 26.19
C ALA A 238 18.60 11.79 27.36
N SER A 239 18.92 13.00 27.80
CA SER A 239 18.05 13.73 28.73
C SER A 239 16.78 14.21 28.02
N ARG A 240 15.74 14.59 28.80
CA ARG A 240 14.48 15.08 28.22
C ARG A 240 14.68 16.32 27.36
N GLU A 241 15.63 17.18 27.71
CA GLU A 241 15.95 18.38 26.94
C GLU A 241 16.61 18.07 25.60
N GLU A 242 17.35 16.96 25.50
CA GLU A 242 18.04 16.54 24.27
C GLU A 242 17.14 15.77 23.29
N LEU A 243 16.04 15.17 23.79
CA LEU A 243 15.16 14.32 22.98
C LEU A 243 14.57 15.01 21.74
N PRO A 244 14.07 16.27 21.79
CA PRO A 244 13.53 16.93 20.61
C PRO A 244 14.55 17.07 19.46
N ASP A 245 15.78 17.44 19.78
CA ASP A 245 16.85 17.58 18.79
C ASP A 245 17.24 16.22 18.20
N LEU A 246 17.33 15.19 19.04
CA LEU A 246 17.62 13.83 18.57
C LEU A 246 16.48 13.23 17.74
N CYS A 247 15.22 13.54 18.05
CA CYS A 247 14.07 13.17 17.22
C CYS A 247 14.19 13.80 15.82
N LEU A 248 14.55 15.08 15.73
CA LEU A 248 14.79 15.76 14.46
C LEU A 248 15.97 15.12 13.70
N MET A 249 17.07 14.79 14.37
CA MET A 249 18.20 14.10 13.76
C MET A 249 17.83 12.71 13.24
N CYS A 250 17.07 11.92 14.00
CA CYS A 250 16.53 10.63 13.56
C CYS A 250 15.69 10.79 12.28
N ARG A 251 14.82 11.80 12.21
CA ARG A 251 14.02 12.08 11.00
C ARG A 251 14.92 12.43 9.80
N ARG A 252 16.01 13.18 10.00
CA ARG A 252 16.99 13.48 8.95
C ARG A 252 17.70 12.22 8.44
N ASP A 253 18.11 11.33 9.33
CA ASP A 253 18.70 10.04 8.95
C ASP A 253 17.70 9.16 8.17
N MET A 254 16.42 9.19 8.55
CA MET A 254 15.35 8.49 7.83
C MET A 254 15.16 9.00 6.41
N VAL A 255 15.34 10.30 6.16
CA VAL A 255 15.33 10.86 4.79
C VAL A 255 16.45 10.24 3.96
N VAL A 256 17.67 10.15 4.52
CA VAL A 256 18.81 9.51 3.85
C VAL A 256 18.53 8.02 3.58
N VAL A 257 17.93 7.31 4.54
CA VAL A 257 17.49 5.91 4.34
C VAL A 257 16.51 5.82 3.18
N HIS A 258 15.53 6.73 3.13
CA HIS A 258 14.51 6.76 2.07
C HIS A 258 15.11 7.03 0.69
N GLU A 259 16.04 7.97 0.58
CA GLU A 259 16.78 8.24 -0.67
C GLU A 259 17.59 7.01 -1.11
N ASN A 260 18.21 6.31 -0.17
CA ASN A 260 18.99 5.12 -0.45
C ASN A 260 18.13 3.88 -0.78
N LEU A 261 16.83 3.86 -0.45
CA LEU A 261 15.92 2.80 -0.90
C LEU A 261 15.84 2.70 -2.43
N GLU A 262 16.04 3.81 -3.14
CA GLU A 262 16.06 3.80 -4.60
C GLU A 262 17.22 2.97 -5.16
N ARG A 263 18.37 3.02 -4.49
CA ARG A 263 19.60 2.36 -4.91
C ARG A 263 19.71 0.92 -4.42
N PHE A 264 19.27 0.65 -3.19
CA PHE A 264 19.43 -0.66 -2.53
C PHE A 264 18.18 -1.55 -2.59
N GLY A 265 17.18 -1.17 -3.38
CA GLY A 265 15.89 -1.85 -3.47
C GLY A 265 14.98 -1.55 -2.28
N VAL A 266 13.67 -1.67 -2.51
CA VAL A 266 12.65 -1.41 -1.50
C VAL A 266 12.23 -2.71 -0.83
N SER A 267 12.13 -2.70 0.49
CA SER A 267 11.58 -3.79 1.29
C SER A 267 10.35 -3.31 2.05
N VAL A 268 9.31 -4.16 2.10
CA VAL A 268 8.09 -3.90 2.86
C VAL A 268 8.43 -3.67 4.33
N ASP A 269 9.32 -4.50 4.85
CA ASP A 269 9.73 -4.46 6.24
C ASP A 269 10.50 -3.17 6.56
N VAL A 270 11.37 -2.70 5.67
CA VAL A 270 12.10 -1.42 5.88
C VAL A 270 11.13 -0.23 5.87
N VAL A 271 10.23 -0.18 4.88
CA VAL A 271 9.21 0.89 4.81
C VAL A 271 8.32 0.89 6.05
N TYR A 272 7.89 -0.29 6.47
CA TYR A 272 7.08 -0.47 7.66
C TYR A 272 7.82 -0.01 8.93
N ARG A 273 9.10 -0.38 9.09
CA ARG A 273 9.93 0.08 10.22
C ARG A 273 10.08 1.59 10.24
N LEU A 274 10.26 2.24 9.08
CA LEU A 274 10.31 3.70 8.99
C LEU A 274 8.98 4.36 9.41
N ASP A 275 7.83 3.77 9.05
CA ASP A 275 6.52 4.22 9.52
C ASP A 275 6.37 4.05 11.04
N VAL A 276 6.80 2.90 11.59
CA VAL A 276 6.80 2.66 13.04
C VAL A 276 7.68 3.68 13.76
N ILE A 277 8.91 3.91 13.29
CA ILE A 277 9.83 4.90 13.85
C ILE A 277 9.20 6.29 13.82
N THR A 278 8.62 6.70 12.69
CA THR A 278 7.97 8.02 12.55
C THR A 278 6.91 8.22 13.62
N LYS A 279 5.99 7.25 13.78
CA LYS A 279 4.90 7.33 14.75
C LYS A 279 5.40 7.27 16.20
N CYS A 280 6.47 6.54 16.47
CA CYS A 280 7.08 6.52 17.79
C CYS A 280 7.75 7.86 18.11
N LEU A 281 8.44 8.49 17.15
CA LEU A 281 9.04 9.82 17.33
C LEU A 281 7.97 10.90 17.55
N GLU A 282 6.88 10.87 16.78
CA GLU A 282 5.72 11.75 17.00
C GLU A 282 5.13 11.55 18.41
N ARG A 283 4.99 10.30 18.85
CA ARG A 283 4.51 9.99 20.19
C ARG A 283 5.44 10.51 21.29
N VAL A 284 6.75 10.37 21.11
CA VAL A 284 7.76 10.92 22.04
C VAL A 284 7.59 12.44 22.15
N GLU A 285 7.50 13.13 21.02
CA GLU A 285 7.30 14.59 20.98
C GLU A 285 5.99 15.00 21.68
N SER A 286 4.87 14.29 21.45
CA SER A 286 3.60 14.57 22.15
C SER A 286 3.68 14.36 23.65
N ILE A 287 4.37 13.32 24.12
CA ILE A 287 4.55 13.04 25.55
C ILE A 287 5.43 14.13 26.20
N LEU A 288 6.48 14.58 25.52
CA LEU A 288 7.34 15.66 26.02
C LEU A 288 6.56 16.96 26.21
N VAL A 289 5.65 17.29 25.29
CA VAL A 289 4.77 18.45 25.44
C VAL A 289 3.84 18.30 26.65
N ALA A 290 3.29 17.09 26.87
CA ALA A 290 2.43 16.80 28.02
C ALA A 290 3.17 16.77 29.37
N LEU A 291 4.50 16.74 29.37
CA LEU A 291 5.35 16.76 30.56
C LEU A 291 5.88 18.15 30.93
N ASP A 292 5.60 19.20 30.13
CA ASP A 292 6.08 20.54 30.47
C ASP A 292 5.42 21.00 31.79
N PRO A 293 6.21 21.30 32.84
CA PRO A 293 5.70 21.64 34.17
C PRO A 293 4.95 22.99 34.21
N ARG A 294 4.93 23.76 33.12
CA ARG A 294 4.20 25.02 33.04
C ARG A 294 2.73 24.75 32.70
N SER A 295 1.82 24.94 33.64
CA SER A 295 0.37 24.87 33.34
C SER A 295 -0.10 26.14 32.61
N THR A 296 0.24 26.28 31.32
CA THR A 296 -0.34 27.33 30.46
C THR A 296 -1.60 26.80 29.77
N PRO A 297 -2.58 27.66 29.43
CA PRO A 297 -3.75 27.24 28.65
C PRO A 297 -3.39 26.54 27.33
N GLU A 298 -2.28 26.95 26.72
CA GLU A 298 -1.75 26.34 25.49
C GLU A 298 -1.30 24.89 25.70
N LEU A 299 -0.62 24.60 26.82
CA LEU A 299 -0.14 23.25 27.14
C LEU A 299 -1.31 22.31 27.49
N VAL A 300 -2.32 22.81 28.19
CA VAL A 300 -3.57 22.07 28.45
C VAL A 300 -4.31 21.75 27.15
N SER A 301 -4.34 22.69 26.20
CA SER A 301 -4.91 22.43 24.87
C SER A 301 -4.12 21.39 24.08
N ALA A 302 -2.79 21.31 24.29
CA ALA A 302 -1.97 20.28 23.68
C ALA A 302 -2.23 18.90 24.31
N GLU A 303 -2.39 18.82 25.64
CA GLU A 303 -2.76 17.58 26.35
C GLU A 303 -4.12 17.04 25.87
N THR A 304 -5.14 17.90 25.75
CA THR A 304 -6.46 17.47 25.26
C THR A 304 -6.43 17.04 23.80
N THR A 305 -5.63 17.71 22.98
CA THR A 305 -5.38 17.32 21.58
C THR A 305 -4.71 15.95 21.52
N PHE A 306 -3.69 15.71 22.34
CA PHE A 306 -3.02 14.41 22.43
C PHE A 306 -3.98 13.30 22.82
N VAL A 307 -4.78 13.50 23.87
CA VAL A 307 -5.80 12.53 24.30
C VAL A 307 -6.83 12.26 23.19
N ALA A 308 -7.24 13.30 22.45
CA ALA A 308 -8.11 13.12 21.28
C ALA A 308 -7.44 12.33 20.16
N GLU A 309 -6.14 12.53 19.91
CA GLU A 309 -5.37 11.74 18.94
C GLU A 309 -5.27 10.27 19.35
N LEU A 310 -5.07 9.96 20.63
CA LEU A 310 -5.14 8.58 21.15
C LEU A 310 -6.49 7.95 20.85
N CYS A 311 -7.58 8.71 21.05
CA CYS A 311 -8.93 8.24 20.76
C CYS A 311 -9.12 7.96 19.27
N ARG A 312 -8.73 8.90 18.39
CA ARG A 312 -8.80 8.70 16.94
C ARG A 312 -7.95 7.52 16.49
N ALA A 313 -6.75 7.37 17.04
CA ALA A 313 -5.85 6.30 16.69
C ALA A 313 -6.43 4.92 17.09
N ARG A 314 -7.05 4.82 18.27
CA ARG A 314 -7.76 3.61 18.71
C ARG A 314 -8.95 3.26 17.81
N LEU A 315 -9.73 4.25 17.40
CA LEU A 315 -10.87 4.05 16.50
C LEU A 315 -10.42 3.58 15.11
N ARG A 316 -9.27 4.10 14.63
CA ARG A 316 -8.64 3.68 13.36
C ARG A 316 -8.04 2.27 13.42
N GLU A 317 -7.62 1.79 14.59
CA GLU A 317 -6.99 0.47 14.77
C GLU A 317 -7.88 -0.69 14.28
N ARG A 318 -9.21 -0.52 14.34
CA ARG A 318 -10.20 -1.48 13.82
C ARG A 318 -10.21 -1.63 12.29
N SER A 319 -9.56 -0.73 11.54
CA SER A 319 -9.54 -0.73 10.08
C SER A 319 -8.31 -1.47 9.52
N VAL A 320 -8.50 -2.72 9.11
CA VAL A 320 -7.49 -3.52 8.38
C VAL A 320 -7.09 -2.87 7.05
N ARG A 321 -8.05 -2.18 6.40
CA ARG A 321 -7.85 -1.55 5.08
C ARG A 321 -6.88 -0.37 5.13
N GLY A 322 -6.79 0.34 6.26
CA GLY A 322 -5.88 1.49 6.42
C GLY A 322 -4.41 1.06 6.42
N VAL A 323 -4.07 0.06 7.23
CA VAL A 323 -2.68 -0.45 7.39
C VAL A 323 -2.11 -1.00 6.09
N ILE A 324 -2.91 -1.79 5.37
CA ILE A 324 -2.49 -2.37 4.10
C ILE A 324 -2.28 -1.28 3.06
N ARG A 325 -3.17 -0.28 3.00
CA ARG A 325 -3.09 0.78 2.00
C ARG A 325 -1.84 1.63 2.19
N ASP A 326 -1.61 2.11 3.40
CA ASP A 326 -0.59 3.14 3.65
C ASP A 326 0.83 2.54 3.50
N ASN A 327 1.04 1.26 3.87
CA ASN A 327 2.32 0.57 3.72
C ASN A 327 2.56 -0.03 2.32
N MET A 328 1.52 -0.50 1.61
CA MET A 328 1.68 -1.06 0.26
C MET A 328 1.92 0.01 -0.81
N GLN A 329 1.60 1.27 -0.53
CA GLN A 329 1.66 2.32 -1.53
C GLN A 329 3.09 2.61 -2.01
N LEU A 330 4.07 2.67 -1.10
CA LEU A 330 5.48 2.91 -1.45
C LEU A 330 6.09 1.74 -2.25
N LEU A 331 5.74 0.50 -1.88
CA LEU A 331 6.16 -0.68 -2.62
C LEU A 331 5.52 -0.76 -3.99
N ALA A 332 4.20 -0.56 -4.07
CA ALA A 332 3.47 -0.53 -5.32
C ALA A 332 4.07 0.55 -6.23
N ARG A 333 4.31 1.75 -5.69
CA ARG A 333 4.99 2.83 -6.40
C ARG A 333 6.35 2.39 -6.94
N LYS A 334 7.20 1.75 -6.14
CA LYS A 334 8.54 1.35 -6.62
C LYS A 334 8.52 0.20 -7.62
N VAL A 335 7.70 -0.82 -7.40
CA VAL A 335 7.52 -1.94 -8.34
C VAL A 335 7.05 -1.41 -9.70
N ILE A 336 6.16 -0.41 -9.70
CA ILE A 336 5.67 0.26 -10.90
C ILE A 336 6.75 1.14 -11.53
N GLU A 337 7.49 1.95 -10.75
CA GLU A 337 8.59 2.78 -11.27
C GLU A 337 9.65 1.95 -11.99
N ARG A 338 10.07 0.82 -11.39
CA ARG A 338 11.03 -0.11 -12.01
C ARG A 338 10.49 -0.77 -13.28
N ALA A 339 9.23 -1.23 -13.24
CA ALA A 339 8.57 -1.74 -14.45
C ALA A 339 8.51 -0.67 -15.57
N GLY A 340 8.39 0.61 -15.20
CA GLY A 340 8.41 1.75 -16.10
C GLY A 340 9.77 2.05 -16.75
N GLU A 341 10.87 1.97 -15.99
CA GLU A 341 12.24 2.19 -16.52
C GLU A 341 12.56 1.23 -17.69
N THR A 342 12.16 -0.04 -17.60
CA THR A 342 12.25 -0.99 -18.72
C THR A 342 11.31 -0.68 -19.89
N GLY A 343 10.21 0.04 -19.64
CA GLY A 343 9.16 0.34 -20.62
C GLY A 343 9.53 1.44 -21.62
N GLU A 344 10.36 2.42 -21.23
CA GLU A 344 10.68 3.60 -22.05
C GLU A 344 11.29 3.24 -23.40
N HIS A 345 12.19 2.25 -23.43
CA HIS A 345 12.86 1.80 -24.65
C HIS A 345 11.91 1.17 -25.68
N TYR A 346 10.68 0.85 -25.30
CA TYR A 346 9.66 0.33 -26.21
C TYR A 346 8.77 1.41 -26.84
N ILE A 347 8.92 2.67 -26.42
CA ILE A 347 8.17 3.81 -26.98
C ILE A 347 8.93 4.34 -28.19
N THR A 348 8.37 4.14 -29.38
CA THR A 348 8.91 4.68 -30.63
C THR A 348 8.57 6.16 -30.75
N VAL A 349 9.56 6.97 -31.16
CA VAL A 349 9.43 8.40 -31.44
C VAL A 349 9.52 8.64 -32.94
N SER A 350 10.43 7.98 -33.65
CA SER A 350 10.63 8.19 -35.09
C SER A 350 10.03 7.09 -35.98
N ARG A 351 9.93 7.36 -37.30
CA ARG A 351 9.59 6.35 -38.32
C ARG A 351 10.61 5.22 -38.40
N GLY A 352 11.90 5.53 -38.23
CA GLY A 352 12.96 4.51 -38.23
C GLY A 352 12.82 3.54 -37.06
N GLU A 353 12.53 4.06 -35.87
CA GLU A 353 12.25 3.24 -34.68
C GLU A 353 10.98 2.41 -34.85
N TRP A 354 9.95 2.93 -35.50
CA TRP A 354 8.72 2.19 -35.80
C TRP A 354 8.98 0.97 -36.70
N TRP A 355 9.75 1.12 -37.77
CA TRP A 355 10.13 0.00 -38.63
C TRP A 355 11.05 -1.00 -37.92
N LYS A 356 11.97 -0.52 -37.08
CA LYS A 356 12.82 -1.38 -36.24
C LYS A 356 12.00 -2.20 -35.26
N MET A 357 10.99 -1.59 -34.63
CA MET A 357 10.03 -2.27 -33.76
C MET A 357 9.26 -3.36 -34.53
N LEU A 358 8.73 -3.02 -35.71
CA LEU A 358 8.00 -3.97 -36.57
C LEU A 358 8.88 -5.17 -36.95
N ALA A 359 10.13 -4.94 -37.37
CA ALA A 359 11.07 -5.99 -37.76
C ALA A 359 11.47 -6.89 -36.57
N SER A 360 11.79 -6.30 -35.42
CA SER A 360 12.09 -7.05 -34.20
C SER A 360 10.88 -7.87 -33.73
N ALA A 361 9.66 -7.33 -33.86
CA ALA A 361 8.44 -8.06 -33.58
C ALA A 361 8.18 -9.18 -34.60
N GLY A 362 8.59 -9.02 -35.86
CA GLY A 362 8.55 -10.09 -36.85
C GLY A 362 9.27 -11.36 -36.37
N GLY A 363 10.48 -11.20 -35.79
CA GLY A 363 11.22 -12.32 -35.18
C GLY A 363 10.46 -13.01 -34.04
N GLY A 364 9.74 -12.24 -33.22
CA GLY A 364 8.85 -12.80 -32.19
C GLY A 364 7.67 -13.57 -32.80
N GLY A 365 7.10 -13.07 -33.90
CA GLY A 365 6.05 -13.78 -34.65
C GLY A 365 6.53 -15.13 -35.19
N PHE A 366 7.71 -15.16 -35.79
CA PHE A 366 8.34 -16.39 -36.29
C PHE A 366 8.54 -17.42 -35.17
N LEU A 367 9.14 -17.03 -34.05
CA LEU A 367 9.38 -17.96 -32.92
C LEU A 367 8.07 -18.47 -32.30
N THR A 368 7.00 -17.66 -32.34
CA THR A 368 5.70 -18.04 -31.81
C THR A 368 5.09 -19.25 -32.53
N VAL A 369 5.42 -19.49 -33.81
CA VAL A 369 4.94 -20.68 -34.53
C VAL A 369 5.37 -21.96 -33.84
N PHE A 370 6.64 -22.06 -33.43
CA PHE A 370 7.14 -23.22 -32.68
C PHE A 370 6.43 -23.38 -31.34
N THR A 371 6.07 -22.27 -30.70
CA THR A 371 5.31 -22.26 -29.45
C THR A 371 3.90 -22.83 -29.66
N CYS A 372 3.23 -22.43 -30.75
CA CYS A 372 1.92 -22.95 -31.14
C CYS A 372 1.97 -24.45 -31.46
N VAL A 373 2.97 -24.88 -32.23
CA VAL A 373 3.17 -26.30 -32.59
C VAL A 373 3.36 -27.14 -31.33
N MET A 374 4.24 -26.70 -30.42
CA MET A 374 4.48 -27.39 -29.15
C MET A 374 3.22 -27.44 -28.26
N LYS A 375 2.37 -26.41 -28.30
CA LYS A 375 1.08 -26.40 -27.61
C LYS A 375 0.16 -27.53 -28.09
N PHE A 376 0.09 -27.76 -29.41
CA PHE A 376 -0.71 -28.86 -29.96
C PHE A 376 -0.14 -30.23 -29.56
N PHE A 377 1.18 -30.41 -29.62
CA PHE A 377 1.82 -31.64 -29.14
C PHE A 377 1.54 -31.91 -27.67
N THR A 378 1.57 -30.88 -26.81
CA THR A 378 1.27 -31.02 -25.38
C THR A 378 -0.17 -31.48 -25.17
N LYS A 379 -1.13 -30.90 -25.92
CA LYS A 379 -2.54 -31.28 -25.86
C LYS A 379 -2.77 -32.72 -26.31
N TRP A 380 -2.08 -33.18 -27.36
CA TRP A 380 -2.17 -34.55 -27.87
C TRP A 380 -1.49 -35.58 -26.98
N ALA A 381 -0.56 -35.17 -26.12
CA ALA A 381 0.08 -36.07 -25.16
C ALA A 381 -0.85 -36.48 -24.00
N HIS A 382 -2.02 -35.83 -23.85
CA HIS A 382 -3.04 -36.14 -22.84
C HIS A 382 -2.49 -36.25 -21.40
N PHE A 383 -1.59 -35.35 -21.02
CA PHE A 383 -1.07 -35.29 -19.66
C PHE A 383 -2.17 -34.99 -18.62
N ALA A 384 -1.92 -35.39 -17.36
CA ALA A 384 -2.73 -34.93 -16.23
C ALA A 384 -2.73 -33.38 -16.17
N PRO A 385 -3.83 -32.72 -15.75
CA PRO A 385 -3.98 -31.26 -15.85
C PRO A 385 -2.83 -30.44 -15.26
N ALA A 386 -2.29 -30.85 -14.12
CA ALA A 386 -1.15 -30.16 -13.50
C ALA A 386 0.13 -30.25 -14.35
N VAL A 387 0.39 -31.40 -14.95
CA VAL A 387 1.56 -31.64 -15.81
C VAL A 387 1.39 -30.92 -17.15
N ASP A 388 0.19 -30.97 -17.74
CA ASP A 388 -0.18 -30.22 -18.95
C ASP A 388 0.07 -28.72 -18.78
N GLY A 389 -0.38 -28.17 -17.65
CA GLY A 389 -0.14 -26.77 -17.28
C GLY A 389 1.35 -26.45 -17.11
N MET A 390 2.11 -27.34 -16.48
CA MET A 390 3.55 -27.15 -16.24
C MET A 390 4.37 -27.23 -17.54
N VAL A 391 4.08 -28.18 -18.43
CA VAL A 391 4.73 -28.28 -19.75
C VAL A 391 4.39 -27.05 -20.60
N SER A 392 3.12 -26.63 -20.60
CA SER A 392 2.70 -25.39 -21.26
C SER A 392 3.41 -24.17 -20.70
N ALA A 393 3.56 -24.09 -19.37
CA ALA A 393 4.28 -23.01 -18.70
C ALA A 393 5.75 -22.94 -19.12
N PHE A 394 6.45 -24.09 -19.19
CA PHE A 394 7.83 -24.16 -19.65
C PHE A 394 7.96 -23.79 -21.13
N ASN A 395 7.04 -24.26 -21.98
CA ASN A 395 7.00 -23.89 -23.40
C ASN A 395 6.87 -22.37 -23.58
N TYR A 396 5.90 -21.76 -22.90
CA TYR A 396 5.68 -20.32 -22.98
C TYR A 396 6.85 -19.52 -22.37
N ALA A 397 7.31 -19.87 -21.17
CA ALA A 397 8.42 -19.17 -20.51
C ALA A 397 9.72 -19.29 -21.33
N GLY A 398 10.05 -20.48 -21.82
CA GLY A 398 11.22 -20.73 -22.66
C GLY A 398 11.18 -19.95 -23.97
N SER A 399 10.03 -19.95 -24.65
CA SER A 399 9.81 -19.16 -25.87
C SER A 399 10.02 -17.67 -25.59
N PHE A 400 9.39 -17.13 -24.55
CA PHE A 400 9.46 -15.72 -24.18
C PHE A 400 10.85 -15.26 -23.75
N VAL A 401 11.60 -16.09 -23.02
CA VAL A 401 12.99 -15.84 -22.65
C VAL A 401 13.87 -15.86 -23.90
N THR A 402 13.66 -16.81 -24.81
CA THR A 402 14.40 -16.91 -26.07
C THR A 402 14.18 -15.68 -26.95
N MET A 403 12.93 -15.21 -27.10
CA MET A 403 12.64 -13.96 -27.81
C MET A 403 13.43 -12.79 -27.24
N GLN A 404 13.48 -12.67 -25.91
CA GLN A 404 14.21 -11.60 -25.25
C GLN A 404 15.72 -11.69 -25.50
N LEU A 405 16.31 -12.88 -25.40
CA LEU A 405 17.74 -13.09 -25.63
C LEU A 405 18.15 -12.78 -27.08
N LEU A 406 17.27 -13.04 -28.05
CA LEU A 406 17.48 -12.71 -29.45
C LEU A 406 17.16 -11.24 -29.81
N GLY A 407 16.67 -10.44 -28.84
CA GLY A 407 16.27 -9.06 -29.09
C GLY A 407 14.99 -8.91 -29.91
N PHE A 408 14.14 -9.94 -29.91
CA PHE A 408 12.82 -9.91 -30.52
C PHE A 408 11.77 -9.31 -29.59
N THR A 409 10.83 -8.58 -30.18
CA THR A 409 9.74 -7.92 -29.45
C THR A 409 8.49 -8.79 -29.41
N LEU A 410 7.87 -8.89 -28.23
CA LEU A 410 6.50 -9.39 -28.08
C LEU A 410 5.57 -8.25 -27.68
N ALA A 411 4.55 -7.99 -28.50
CA ALA A 411 3.66 -6.84 -28.37
C ALA A 411 2.96 -6.75 -27.01
N THR A 412 2.58 -7.89 -26.44
CA THR A 412 1.66 -7.94 -25.29
C THR A 412 2.34 -7.74 -23.94
N LYS A 413 3.68 -7.80 -23.85
CA LYS A 413 4.42 -7.55 -22.58
C LYS A 413 4.55 -6.07 -22.26
N GLN A 414 4.59 -5.23 -23.28
CA GLN A 414 4.94 -3.83 -23.20
C GLN A 414 3.84 -2.87 -22.69
N PRO A 415 2.53 -3.11 -22.88
CA PRO A 415 1.47 -2.16 -22.51
C PRO A 415 1.48 -1.80 -21.02
N SER A 416 1.67 -2.79 -20.16
CA SER A 416 1.71 -2.55 -18.71
C SER A 416 2.98 -1.81 -18.27
N MET A 417 4.13 -2.10 -18.89
CA MET A 417 5.39 -1.40 -18.61
C MET A 417 5.37 0.06 -19.10
N THR A 418 4.83 0.29 -20.28
CA THR A 418 4.72 1.65 -20.86
C THR A 418 3.69 2.51 -20.12
N ALA A 419 2.58 1.94 -19.64
CA ALA A 419 1.64 2.62 -18.76
C ALA A 419 2.28 3.02 -17.42
N ALA A 420 3.13 2.16 -16.85
CA ALA A 420 3.88 2.46 -15.64
C ALA A 420 4.86 3.63 -15.84
N ALA A 421 5.58 3.65 -16.97
CA ALA A 421 6.47 4.74 -17.36
C ALA A 421 5.70 6.07 -17.53
N LEU A 422 4.55 6.03 -18.20
CA LEU A 422 3.67 7.17 -18.42
C LEU A 422 3.19 7.80 -17.09
N ALA A 423 2.87 6.98 -16.09
CA ALA A 423 2.50 7.51 -14.77
C ALA A 423 3.71 8.12 -14.03
N GLY A 424 4.92 7.67 -14.35
CA GLY A 424 6.19 8.21 -13.84
C GLY A 424 6.42 9.69 -14.17
N SER A 425 5.98 10.13 -15.34
CA SER A 425 6.16 11.51 -15.81
C SER A 425 5.15 12.51 -15.26
N ILE A 426 4.09 12.05 -14.57
CA ILE A 426 3.10 12.91 -13.92
C ILE A 426 3.70 13.47 -12.63
N ARG A 427 4.47 14.56 -12.75
CA ARG A 427 4.92 15.37 -11.60
C ARG A 427 3.84 16.39 -11.25
N GLY A 428 3.48 16.41 -9.97
CA GLY A 428 2.41 17.27 -9.45
C GLY A 428 2.64 18.74 -9.74
N GLN A 429 1.82 19.30 -10.64
CA GLN A 429 1.29 20.67 -10.65
C GLN A 429 0.21 20.79 -11.76
N ARG A 430 -0.43 21.97 -11.84
CA ARG A 430 -1.79 22.24 -12.33
C ARG A 430 -1.93 22.60 -13.84
N ASP A 431 -0.96 22.30 -14.70
CA ASP A 431 -1.00 22.85 -16.08
C ASP A 431 -1.72 21.96 -17.12
N GLU A 432 -2.54 22.59 -17.97
CA GLU A 432 -3.17 21.99 -19.16
C GLU A 432 -2.12 21.50 -20.18
N HIS A 433 -0.94 22.13 -20.22
CA HIS A 433 0.16 21.73 -21.09
C HIS A 433 0.67 20.30 -20.79
N GLN A 434 0.69 19.89 -19.50
CA GLN A 434 1.05 18.51 -19.14
C GLN A 434 0.04 17.47 -19.67
N LEU A 435 -1.23 17.85 -19.82
CA LEU A 435 -2.26 16.93 -20.31
C LEU A 435 -2.02 16.59 -21.78
N ASP A 436 -1.67 17.58 -22.60
CA ASP A 436 -1.35 17.39 -24.01
C ASP A 436 -0.07 16.57 -24.22
N ASP A 437 0.95 16.78 -23.38
CA ASP A 437 2.17 15.96 -23.38
C ASP A 437 1.87 14.50 -23.01
N LEU A 438 0.98 14.29 -22.03
CA LEU A 438 0.54 12.96 -21.60
C LEU A 438 -0.28 12.26 -22.70
N ILE A 439 -1.19 12.97 -23.37
CA ILE A 439 -1.96 12.44 -24.51
C ILE A 439 -1.02 12.08 -25.66
N THR A 440 -0.04 12.93 -25.97
CA THR A 440 0.97 12.67 -27.00
C THR A 440 1.78 11.42 -26.67
N THR A 441 2.18 11.26 -25.41
CA THR A 441 2.89 10.07 -24.94
C THR A 441 2.02 8.81 -25.05
N ILE A 442 0.74 8.88 -24.70
CA ILE A 442 -0.22 7.78 -24.90
C ILE A 442 -0.35 7.41 -26.38
N ALA A 443 -0.43 8.40 -27.27
CA ALA A 443 -0.47 8.15 -28.71
C ALA A 443 0.81 7.46 -29.21
N ARG A 444 1.98 7.87 -28.71
CA ARG A 444 3.28 7.22 -28.99
C ARG A 444 3.32 5.77 -28.48
N ILE A 445 2.77 5.50 -27.31
CA ILE A 445 2.62 4.15 -26.78
C ILE A 445 1.72 3.34 -27.72
N CYS A 446 0.49 3.79 -28.00
CA CYS A 446 -0.46 3.09 -28.86
C CYS A 446 0.14 2.69 -30.22
N ARG A 447 0.83 3.61 -30.92
CA ARG A 447 1.45 3.27 -32.22
C ARG A 447 2.59 2.27 -32.11
N SER A 448 3.36 2.30 -31.02
CA SER A 448 4.47 1.37 -30.79
C SER A 448 3.94 -0.04 -30.52
N GLN A 449 2.86 -0.12 -29.75
CA GLN A 449 2.18 -1.37 -29.42
C GLN A 449 1.49 -1.97 -30.65
N LEU A 450 0.87 -1.12 -31.49
CA LEU A 450 0.32 -1.54 -32.76
C LEU A 450 1.40 -2.05 -33.72
N ALA A 451 2.55 -1.36 -33.81
CA ALA A 451 3.69 -1.81 -34.62
C ALA A 451 4.16 -3.20 -34.18
N ALA A 452 4.33 -3.42 -32.87
CA ALA A 452 4.73 -4.72 -32.34
C ALA A 452 3.68 -5.80 -32.66
N ALA A 453 2.38 -5.51 -32.49
CA ALA A 453 1.31 -6.47 -32.76
C ALA A 453 1.24 -6.84 -34.25
N LEU A 454 1.32 -5.85 -35.14
CA LEU A 454 1.34 -6.05 -36.58
C LEU A 454 2.56 -6.85 -37.03
N GLY A 455 3.74 -6.61 -36.44
CA GLY A 455 4.95 -7.37 -36.74
C GLY A 455 4.84 -8.83 -36.30
N ASN A 456 4.34 -9.06 -35.08
CA ASN A 456 4.09 -10.42 -34.59
C ASN A 456 3.08 -11.16 -35.47
N ILE A 457 1.90 -10.58 -35.73
CA ILE A 457 0.82 -11.20 -36.52
C ILE A 457 1.23 -11.38 -37.99
N GLY A 458 1.84 -10.35 -38.58
CA GLY A 458 2.26 -10.33 -39.97
C GLY A 458 3.29 -11.39 -40.32
N VAL A 459 4.10 -11.84 -39.35
CA VAL A 459 5.08 -12.91 -39.55
C VAL A 459 4.58 -14.28 -39.04
N VAL A 460 3.81 -14.34 -37.95
CA VAL A 460 3.34 -15.64 -37.41
C VAL A 460 2.40 -16.35 -38.39
N ILE A 461 1.52 -15.61 -39.09
CA ILE A 461 0.58 -16.19 -40.06
C ILE A 461 1.31 -16.87 -41.22
N PRO A 462 2.16 -16.18 -42.01
CA PRO A 462 2.87 -16.84 -43.11
C PRO A 462 3.83 -17.92 -42.63
N SER A 463 4.45 -17.74 -41.46
CA SER A 463 5.36 -18.75 -40.90
C SER A 463 4.62 -20.02 -40.47
N ALA A 464 3.40 -19.90 -39.94
CA ALA A 464 2.54 -21.04 -39.61
C ALA A 464 2.07 -21.78 -40.87
N VAL A 465 1.69 -21.03 -41.91
CA VAL A 465 1.35 -21.62 -43.22
C VAL A 465 2.54 -22.35 -43.82
N LEU A 466 3.73 -21.74 -43.79
CA LEU A 466 4.97 -22.35 -44.27
C LEU A 466 5.31 -23.62 -43.49
N PHE A 467 5.15 -23.59 -42.16
CA PHE A 467 5.35 -24.76 -41.31
C PHE A 467 4.44 -25.92 -41.74
N ASP A 468 3.14 -25.70 -41.92
CA ASP A 468 2.22 -26.75 -42.37
C ASP A 468 2.58 -27.28 -43.77
N VAL A 469 2.99 -26.40 -44.70
CA VAL A 469 3.44 -26.82 -46.03
C VAL A 469 4.65 -27.75 -45.95
N VAL A 470 5.66 -27.38 -45.16
CA VAL A 470 6.86 -28.20 -44.95
C VAL A 470 6.50 -29.52 -44.25
N PHE A 471 5.65 -29.46 -43.24
CA PHE A 471 5.18 -30.64 -42.51
C PHE A 471 4.46 -31.61 -43.45
N ARG A 472 3.55 -31.11 -44.29
CA ARG A 472 2.81 -31.91 -45.27
C ARG A 472 3.71 -32.49 -46.36
N ALA A 473 4.69 -31.73 -46.83
CA ALA A 473 5.69 -32.24 -47.77
C ALA A 473 6.51 -33.40 -47.17
N SER A 474 6.78 -33.36 -45.86
CA SER A 474 7.57 -34.39 -45.17
C SER A 474 6.77 -35.62 -44.71
N THR A 475 5.51 -35.47 -44.31
CA THR A 475 4.70 -36.55 -43.70
C THR A 475 3.56 -37.04 -44.58
N GLY A 476 3.22 -36.31 -45.64
CA GLY A 476 2.06 -36.56 -46.50
C GLY A 476 0.71 -36.15 -45.91
N ARG A 477 0.66 -35.59 -44.68
CA ARG A 477 -0.58 -35.20 -43.98
C ARG A 477 -0.52 -33.73 -43.56
N THR A 478 -1.68 -33.08 -43.38
CA THR A 478 -1.75 -31.75 -42.76
C THR A 478 -1.36 -31.83 -41.29
N PHE A 479 -0.87 -30.73 -40.72
CA PHE A 479 -0.45 -30.71 -39.31
C PHE A 479 -1.64 -30.92 -38.37
N LEU A 480 -2.78 -30.28 -38.65
CA LEU A 480 -4.04 -30.54 -37.95
C LEU A 480 -4.95 -31.41 -38.83
N ASP A 481 -5.70 -32.31 -38.20
CA ASP A 481 -6.85 -32.94 -38.84
C ASP A 481 -8.02 -31.94 -38.97
N ALA A 482 -9.03 -32.30 -39.79
CA ALA A 482 -10.15 -31.42 -40.08
C ALA A 482 -10.98 -31.08 -38.84
N GLU A 483 -11.13 -32.03 -37.90
CA GLU A 483 -11.91 -31.85 -36.67
C GLU A 483 -11.23 -30.87 -35.71
N ASN A 484 -9.94 -31.03 -35.44
CA ASN A 484 -9.15 -30.13 -34.60
C ASN A 484 -9.01 -28.74 -35.23
N ALA A 485 -8.92 -28.66 -36.55
CA ALA A 485 -8.91 -27.38 -37.28
C ALA A 485 -10.23 -26.63 -37.09
N GLN A 486 -11.37 -27.29 -37.31
CA GLN A 486 -12.69 -26.67 -37.14
C GLN A 486 -12.93 -26.25 -35.69
N TYR A 487 -12.65 -27.15 -34.73
CA TYR A 487 -12.77 -26.86 -33.29
C TYR A 487 -11.94 -25.62 -32.89
N THR A 488 -10.72 -25.49 -33.44
CA THR A 488 -9.86 -24.34 -33.15
C THR A 488 -10.45 -23.04 -33.68
N ILE A 489 -11.00 -23.05 -34.89
CA ILE A 489 -11.66 -21.88 -35.50
C ILE A 489 -12.89 -21.47 -34.68
N ASP A 490 -13.77 -22.41 -34.36
CA ASP A 490 -14.99 -22.16 -33.58
C ASP A 490 -14.67 -21.62 -32.18
N SER A 491 -13.55 -22.07 -31.59
CA SER A 491 -13.07 -21.60 -30.29
C SER A 491 -12.63 -20.13 -30.26
N PHE A 492 -12.49 -19.48 -31.43
CA PHE A 492 -12.17 -18.05 -31.54
C PHE A 492 -13.39 -17.18 -31.83
N HIS A 493 -14.60 -17.74 -31.92
CA HIS A 493 -15.80 -16.96 -32.13
C HIS A 493 -15.98 -15.91 -31.01
N PRO A 494 -16.13 -14.60 -31.28
CA PRO A 494 -15.98 -13.56 -30.25
C PRO A 494 -16.91 -13.71 -29.02
N TRP A 495 -18.20 -14.04 -29.23
CA TRP A 495 -19.18 -14.21 -28.15
C TRP A 495 -19.57 -15.67 -27.86
N LYS A 496 -19.64 -16.57 -28.86
CA LYS A 496 -20.10 -17.95 -28.63
C LYS A 496 -19.11 -18.82 -27.85
N SER A 497 -17.82 -18.50 -27.91
CA SER A 497 -16.74 -19.31 -27.30
C SER A 497 -16.24 -18.79 -25.95
N GLY A 498 -16.75 -17.65 -25.47
CA GLY A 498 -16.14 -16.94 -24.33
C GLY A 498 -14.80 -16.26 -24.66
N THR A 499 -14.46 -16.09 -25.94
CA THR A 499 -13.18 -15.48 -26.36
C THR A 499 -12.92 -14.11 -25.74
N ILE A 500 -13.91 -13.21 -25.68
CA ILE A 500 -13.74 -11.87 -25.10
C ILE A 500 -13.39 -11.93 -23.60
N PRO A 501 -14.15 -12.61 -22.71
CA PRO A 501 -13.77 -12.69 -21.30
C PRO A 501 -12.43 -13.41 -21.07
N TYR A 502 -12.10 -14.46 -21.83
CA TYR A 502 -10.79 -15.11 -21.73
C TYR A 502 -9.63 -14.21 -22.21
N ALA A 503 -9.87 -13.38 -23.23
CA ALA A 503 -8.90 -12.39 -23.67
C ALA A 503 -8.71 -11.25 -22.66
N ALA A 504 -9.79 -10.84 -21.99
CA ALA A 504 -9.73 -9.88 -20.90
C ALA A 504 -8.95 -10.45 -19.71
N LEU A 505 -9.23 -11.70 -19.30
CA LEU A 505 -8.44 -12.43 -18.30
C LEU A 505 -6.96 -12.48 -18.69
N THR A 506 -6.66 -12.78 -19.95
CA THR A 506 -5.28 -12.77 -20.46
C THR A 506 -4.64 -11.38 -20.32
N GLY A 507 -5.40 -10.29 -20.54
CA GLY A 507 -4.96 -8.92 -20.23
C GLY A 507 -4.61 -8.71 -18.75
N VAL A 508 -5.38 -9.28 -17.82
CA VAL A 508 -5.06 -9.27 -16.38
C VAL A 508 -3.75 -10.03 -16.12
N LEU A 509 -3.54 -11.20 -16.74
CA LEU A 509 -2.32 -12.00 -16.58
C LEU A 509 -1.09 -11.27 -17.14
N LEU A 510 -1.22 -10.57 -18.28
CA LEU A 510 -0.17 -9.73 -18.85
C LEU A 510 0.23 -8.61 -17.88
N TRP A 511 -0.75 -7.93 -17.30
CA TRP A 511 -0.49 -6.93 -16.25
C TRP A 511 0.17 -7.54 -15.01
N ALA A 512 -0.35 -8.66 -14.50
CA ALA A 512 0.23 -9.35 -13.35
C ALA A 512 1.69 -9.78 -13.60
N SER A 513 2.03 -10.17 -14.82
CA SER A 513 3.41 -10.51 -15.20
C SER A 513 4.37 -9.33 -15.11
N SER A 514 3.90 -8.09 -15.37
CA SER A 514 4.71 -6.88 -15.23
C SER A 514 5.03 -6.56 -13.75
N ILE A 515 4.13 -6.90 -12.83
CA ILE A 515 4.40 -6.85 -11.38
C ILE A 515 5.46 -7.88 -11.02
N GLY A 516 5.36 -9.11 -11.55
CA GLY A 516 6.37 -10.15 -11.37
C GLY A 516 7.76 -9.73 -11.86
N ALA A 517 7.82 -9.01 -12.99
CA ALA A 517 9.05 -8.41 -13.51
C ALA A 517 9.67 -7.41 -12.51
N GLY A 518 8.90 -6.41 -12.08
CA GLY A 518 9.38 -5.40 -11.13
C GLY A 518 9.71 -5.97 -9.76
N TRP A 519 8.98 -6.99 -9.30
CA TRP A 519 9.29 -7.71 -8.06
C TRP A 519 10.62 -8.46 -8.15
N LEU A 520 10.88 -9.21 -9.23
CA LEU A 520 12.12 -9.98 -9.37
C LEU A 520 13.34 -9.07 -9.52
N GLU A 521 13.20 -7.97 -10.26
CA GLU A 521 14.25 -6.95 -10.35
C GLU A 521 14.54 -6.33 -8.98
N ASN A 522 13.50 -5.91 -8.25
CA ASN A 522 13.65 -5.38 -6.90
C ASN A 522 14.32 -6.41 -5.96
N TRP A 523 13.93 -7.68 -6.04
CA TRP A 523 14.54 -8.76 -5.27
C TRP A 523 16.03 -8.93 -5.59
N ALA A 524 16.40 -8.87 -6.87
CA ALA A 524 17.78 -8.99 -7.33
C ALA A 524 18.65 -7.81 -6.86
N VAL A 525 18.12 -6.58 -6.93
CA VAL A 525 18.79 -5.37 -6.42
C VAL A 525 18.91 -5.42 -4.90
N TYR A 526 17.81 -5.76 -4.20
CA TYR A 526 17.76 -5.84 -2.74
C TYR A 526 18.79 -6.83 -2.18
N ARG A 527 18.91 -8.00 -2.81
CA ARG A 527 19.89 -9.02 -2.42
C ARG A 527 21.27 -8.84 -3.04
N ARG A 528 21.48 -7.77 -3.82
CA ARG A 528 22.76 -7.47 -4.48
C ARG A 528 23.28 -8.65 -5.31
N ILE A 529 22.37 -9.34 -5.99
CA ILE A 529 22.68 -10.53 -6.79
C ILE A 529 23.71 -10.23 -7.89
N PRO A 530 23.65 -9.11 -8.64
CA PRO A 530 24.70 -8.76 -9.60
C PRO A 530 26.09 -8.68 -8.98
N GLU A 531 26.22 -8.07 -7.79
CA GLU A 531 27.50 -8.00 -7.09
C GLU A 531 27.92 -9.36 -6.53
N ALA A 532 26.98 -10.16 -6.03
CA ALA A 532 27.24 -11.51 -5.54
C ALA A 532 27.77 -12.42 -6.67
N ILE A 533 27.21 -12.33 -7.88
CA ILE A 533 27.73 -13.02 -9.06
C ILE A 533 29.16 -12.56 -9.37
N ALA A 534 29.39 -11.25 -9.39
CA ALA A 534 30.71 -10.68 -9.71
C ALA A 534 31.80 -11.06 -8.70
N GLN A 535 31.43 -11.28 -7.43
CA GLN A 535 32.33 -11.60 -6.33
C GLN A 535 32.34 -13.08 -5.93
N HIS A 536 31.61 -13.94 -6.65
CA HIS A 536 31.45 -15.36 -6.32
C HIS A 536 32.80 -16.09 -6.20
N ARG A 537 32.88 -17.12 -5.35
CA ARG A 537 34.14 -17.88 -5.09
C ARG A 537 34.75 -18.47 -6.36
N SER A 538 33.90 -18.81 -7.35
CA SER A 538 34.32 -19.31 -8.67
C SER A 538 35.07 -18.27 -9.52
N ARG A 539 35.23 -17.03 -9.04
CA ARG A 539 36.09 -15.99 -9.64
C ARG A 539 37.53 -16.44 -9.81
N ARG A 540 37.97 -17.39 -8.98
CA ARG A 540 39.29 -18.04 -9.09
C ARG A 540 39.42 -18.87 -10.38
N PHE A 541 38.33 -19.46 -10.88
CA PHE A 541 38.31 -20.30 -12.07
C PHE A 541 37.93 -19.54 -13.34
N PHE A 542 36.84 -18.77 -13.28
CA PHE A 542 36.26 -18.09 -14.44
C PHE A 542 36.85 -16.68 -14.69
N GLY A 543 37.63 -16.16 -13.75
CA GLY A 543 38.25 -14.84 -13.84
C GLY A 543 37.31 -13.68 -13.51
N LYS A 544 37.91 -12.53 -13.19
CA LYS A 544 37.18 -11.31 -12.75
C LYS A 544 36.31 -10.71 -13.86
N ARG A 545 36.76 -10.80 -15.11
CA ARG A 545 36.07 -10.18 -16.27
C ARG A 545 34.77 -10.91 -16.60
N LEU A 546 34.78 -12.24 -16.65
CA LEU A 546 33.60 -13.04 -17.01
C LEU A 546 32.49 -12.89 -15.95
N LEU A 547 32.80 -13.05 -14.66
CA LEU A 547 31.79 -12.89 -13.61
C LEU A 547 31.28 -11.44 -13.50
N GLY A 548 32.15 -10.45 -13.72
CA GLY A 548 31.72 -9.05 -13.81
C GLY A 548 30.78 -8.80 -14.99
N TRP A 549 31.05 -9.42 -16.15
CA TRP A 549 30.18 -9.38 -17.32
C TRP A 549 28.85 -10.11 -17.07
N LEU A 550 28.88 -11.29 -16.44
CA LEU A 550 27.67 -12.05 -16.07
C LEU A 550 26.79 -11.28 -15.09
N GLY A 551 27.37 -10.63 -14.08
CA GLY A 551 26.62 -9.77 -13.17
C GLY A 551 25.94 -8.60 -13.89
N LYS A 552 26.64 -7.94 -14.82
CA LYS A 552 26.06 -6.89 -15.67
C LYS A 552 24.97 -7.44 -16.61
N LEU A 553 25.19 -8.62 -17.19
CA LEU A 553 24.23 -9.27 -18.08
C LEU A 553 22.94 -9.62 -17.32
N PHE A 554 23.07 -10.18 -16.12
CA PHE A 554 21.94 -10.49 -15.24
C PHE A 554 21.17 -9.23 -14.87
N SER A 555 21.87 -8.18 -14.40
CA SER A 555 21.24 -6.89 -14.07
C SER A 555 20.48 -6.29 -15.25
N LYS A 556 20.97 -6.47 -16.49
CA LYS A 556 20.31 -5.96 -17.70
C LYS A 556 19.04 -6.75 -18.08
N HIS A 557 18.96 -8.04 -17.77
CA HIS A 557 17.88 -8.91 -18.27
C HIS A 557 16.91 -9.40 -17.18
N VAL A 558 17.22 -9.24 -15.90
CA VAL A 558 16.45 -9.82 -14.77
C VAL A 558 14.98 -9.42 -14.79
N ALA A 559 14.66 -8.15 -15.06
CA ALA A 559 13.28 -7.68 -15.15
C ALA A 559 12.52 -8.40 -16.28
N GLY A 560 13.11 -8.47 -17.47
CA GLY A 560 12.49 -9.16 -18.59
C GLY A 560 12.39 -10.68 -18.40
N PHE A 561 13.35 -11.31 -17.72
CA PHE A 561 13.24 -12.72 -17.31
C PHE A 561 12.08 -12.90 -16.34
N GLY A 562 11.96 -12.03 -15.33
CA GLY A 562 10.84 -12.04 -14.38
C GLY A 562 9.49 -11.94 -15.08
N GLY A 563 9.34 -10.98 -16.00
CA GLY A 563 8.12 -10.83 -16.79
C GLY A 563 7.84 -12.02 -17.70
N SER A 564 8.86 -12.51 -18.40
CA SER A 564 8.73 -13.64 -19.35
C SER A 564 8.39 -14.95 -18.66
N VAL A 565 9.07 -15.28 -17.56
CA VAL A 565 8.83 -16.50 -16.78
C VAL A 565 7.48 -16.42 -16.08
N THR A 566 7.18 -15.30 -15.41
CA THR A 566 5.89 -15.11 -14.74
C THR A 566 4.74 -15.19 -15.74
N LEU A 567 4.85 -14.54 -16.91
CA LEU A 567 3.84 -14.64 -17.95
C LEU A 567 3.69 -16.07 -18.45
N GLY A 568 4.79 -16.76 -18.74
CA GLY A 568 4.74 -18.15 -19.21
C GLY A 568 4.02 -19.07 -18.22
N VAL A 569 4.36 -18.97 -16.94
CA VAL A 569 3.71 -19.71 -15.85
C VAL A 569 2.23 -19.36 -15.75
N LEU A 570 1.87 -18.08 -15.76
CA LEU A 570 0.47 -17.64 -15.68
C LEU A 570 -0.35 -18.15 -16.87
N LEU A 571 0.14 -18.02 -18.11
CA LEU A 571 -0.59 -18.48 -19.30
C LEU A 571 -0.71 -20.01 -19.34
N GLY A 572 0.30 -20.75 -18.87
CA GLY A 572 0.32 -22.22 -18.86
C GLY A 572 -0.52 -22.83 -17.73
N MET A 573 -0.40 -22.29 -16.51
CA MET A 573 -1.04 -22.86 -15.33
C MET A 573 -2.49 -22.41 -15.13
N THR A 574 -2.91 -21.26 -15.67
CA THR A 574 -4.29 -20.74 -15.46
C THR A 574 -5.36 -21.73 -15.93
N PRO A 575 -5.27 -22.33 -17.14
CA PRO A 575 -6.25 -23.34 -17.57
C PRO A 575 -6.23 -24.60 -16.70
N ALA A 576 -5.04 -25.05 -16.28
CA ALA A 576 -4.89 -26.21 -15.40
C ALA A 576 -5.52 -25.97 -14.02
N PHE A 577 -5.30 -24.78 -13.45
CA PHE A 577 -5.90 -24.34 -12.19
C PHE A 577 -7.43 -24.24 -12.31
N GLY A 578 -7.94 -23.66 -13.41
CA GLY A 578 -9.37 -23.61 -13.68
C GLY A 578 -10.00 -25.00 -13.68
N LYS A 579 -9.44 -25.92 -14.48
CA LYS A 579 -9.89 -27.33 -14.54
C LYS A 579 -9.89 -27.99 -13.16
N PHE A 580 -8.87 -27.77 -12.34
CA PHE A 580 -8.78 -28.34 -11.00
C PHE A 580 -9.93 -27.91 -10.07
N PHE A 581 -10.34 -26.63 -10.14
CA PHE A 581 -11.45 -26.09 -9.34
C PHE A 581 -12.81 -26.18 -10.05
N GLY A 582 -12.90 -26.81 -11.22
CA GLY A 582 -14.14 -26.88 -12.02
C GLY A 582 -14.55 -25.54 -12.66
N LEU A 583 -13.64 -24.56 -12.72
CA LEU A 583 -13.87 -23.28 -13.37
C LEU A 583 -13.43 -23.36 -14.84
N PRO A 584 -14.26 -22.94 -15.81
CA PRO A 584 -13.90 -22.94 -17.22
C PRO A 584 -12.94 -21.78 -17.52
N LEU A 585 -11.71 -21.81 -16.99
CA LEU A 585 -10.69 -20.79 -17.27
C LEU A 585 -9.89 -21.19 -18.51
N ASP A 586 -9.75 -20.25 -19.43
CA ASP A 586 -8.91 -20.39 -20.61
C ASP A 586 -8.18 -19.07 -20.91
N VAL A 587 -7.16 -19.17 -21.75
CA VAL A 587 -6.25 -18.07 -22.05
C VAL A 587 -6.21 -17.85 -23.56
N ARG A 588 -6.51 -16.62 -23.98
CA ARG A 588 -6.56 -16.20 -25.39
C ARG A 588 -5.59 -15.05 -25.58
N HIS A 589 -4.49 -15.34 -26.25
CA HIS A 589 -3.42 -14.39 -26.54
C HIS A 589 -3.32 -14.14 -28.04
N VAL A 590 -3.32 -12.88 -28.46
CA VAL A 590 -3.45 -12.51 -29.88
C VAL A 590 -2.50 -13.26 -30.82
N THR A 591 -1.19 -13.25 -30.58
CA THR A 591 -0.21 -13.89 -31.47
C THR A 591 -0.31 -15.42 -31.52
N LEU A 592 -0.50 -16.07 -30.37
CA LEU A 592 -0.67 -17.53 -30.29
C LEU A 592 -1.97 -17.96 -31.00
N SER A 593 -3.05 -17.20 -30.79
CA SER A 593 -4.33 -17.44 -31.43
C SER A 593 -4.25 -17.20 -32.95
N SER A 594 -3.53 -16.18 -33.42
CA SER A 594 -3.29 -15.95 -34.86
C SER A 594 -2.53 -17.11 -35.50
N GLY A 595 -1.48 -17.63 -34.84
CA GLY A 595 -0.74 -18.78 -35.34
C GLY A 595 -1.58 -20.06 -35.37
N ALA A 596 -2.37 -20.32 -34.33
CA ALA A 596 -3.29 -21.47 -34.29
C ALA A 596 -4.39 -21.38 -35.36
N LEU A 597 -4.96 -20.18 -35.58
CA LEU A 597 -5.92 -19.94 -36.64
C LEU A 597 -5.29 -20.17 -38.02
N ALA A 598 -4.07 -19.67 -38.25
CA ALA A 598 -3.37 -19.87 -39.51
C ALA A 598 -3.09 -21.36 -39.81
N LEU A 599 -2.66 -22.14 -38.82
CA LEU A 599 -2.49 -23.60 -38.94
C LEU A 599 -3.82 -24.29 -39.28
N SER A 600 -4.92 -23.86 -38.65
CA SER A 600 -6.26 -24.45 -38.82
C SER A 600 -6.83 -24.17 -40.21
N VAL A 601 -6.83 -22.90 -40.62
CA VAL A 601 -7.30 -22.48 -41.95
C VAL A 601 -6.49 -23.17 -43.05
N LYS A 602 -5.17 -23.29 -42.87
CA LYS A 602 -4.32 -23.97 -43.84
C LYS A 602 -4.62 -25.47 -43.94
N SER A 603 -4.89 -26.12 -42.80
CA SER A 603 -5.24 -27.55 -42.75
C SER A 603 -6.57 -27.86 -43.44
N MET A 604 -7.53 -26.93 -43.44
CA MET A 604 -8.81 -27.05 -44.16
C MET A 604 -8.72 -26.84 -45.67
N GLY A 605 -7.59 -26.35 -46.19
CA GLY A 605 -7.40 -26.05 -47.60
C GLY A 605 -8.23 -24.86 -48.10
N LEU A 606 -8.51 -24.80 -49.42
CA LEU A 606 -9.23 -23.68 -50.05
C LEU A 606 -10.65 -23.49 -49.49
N ALA A 607 -11.30 -24.56 -49.04
CA ALA A 607 -12.64 -24.50 -48.44
C ALA A 607 -12.67 -23.69 -47.14
N GLY A 608 -11.57 -23.72 -46.36
CA GLY A 608 -11.45 -22.94 -45.12
C GLY A 608 -11.43 -21.42 -45.37
N LEU A 609 -10.91 -20.95 -46.51
CA LEU A 609 -10.88 -19.51 -46.81
C LEU A 609 -12.27 -18.94 -47.11
N THR A 610 -13.20 -19.77 -47.57
CA THR A 610 -14.58 -19.40 -47.88
C THR A 610 -15.54 -19.63 -46.72
N ASP A 611 -15.11 -20.27 -45.64
CA ASP A 611 -15.95 -20.54 -44.48
C ASP A 611 -16.19 -19.25 -43.67
N PRO A 612 -17.46 -18.84 -43.47
CA PRO A 612 -17.80 -17.70 -42.62
C PRO A 612 -17.23 -17.78 -41.19
N SER A 613 -17.01 -18.99 -40.66
CA SER A 613 -16.43 -19.22 -39.34
C SER A 613 -15.03 -18.61 -39.20
N VAL A 614 -14.24 -18.59 -40.28
CA VAL A 614 -12.89 -18.00 -40.32
C VAL A 614 -12.96 -16.48 -40.21
N GLY A 615 -13.95 -15.84 -40.86
CA GLY A 615 -14.19 -14.40 -40.72
C GLY A 615 -14.53 -14.02 -39.28
N TRP A 616 -15.38 -14.82 -38.62
CA TRP A 616 -15.69 -14.63 -37.20
C TRP A 616 -14.49 -14.88 -36.29
N ALA A 617 -13.69 -15.91 -36.56
CA ALA A 617 -12.46 -16.19 -35.83
C ALA A 617 -11.45 -15.04 -35.97
N ALA A 618 -11.29 -14.47 -37.18
CA ALA A 618 -10.43 -13.31 -37.42
C ALA A 618 -10.91 -12.07 -36.65
N LEU A 619 -12.22 -11.79 -36.61
CA LEU A 619 -12.78 -10.76 -35.73
C LEU A 619 -12.51 -11.07 -34.24
N GLY A 620 -12.56 -12.34 -33.88
CA GLY A 620 -12.16 -12.84 -32.56
C GLY A 620 -10.71 -12.53 -32.23
N ILE A 621 -9.77 -12.74 -33.14
CA ILE A 621 -8.35 -12.37 -32.98
C ILE A 621 -8.19 -10.86 -32.74
N LEU A 622 -8.90 -10.03 -33.51
CA LEU A 622 -8.87 -8.57 -33.31
C LEU A 622 -9.42 -8.17 -31.93
N ALA A 623 -10.51 -8.80 -31.50
CA ALA A 623 -11.06 -8.62 -30.16
C ALA A 623 -10.09 -9.09 -29.07
N ILE A 624 -9.40 -10.22 -29.28
CA ILE A 624 -8.38 -10.74 -28.37
C ILE A 624 -7.26 -9.71 -28.20
N GLY A 625 -6.70 -9.20 -29.30
CA GLY A 625 -5.65 -8.18 -29.26
C GLY A 625 -6.10 -6.91 -28.53
N SER A 626 -7.30 -6.44 -28.82
CA SER A 626 -7.90 -5.27 -28.18
C SER A 626 -8.06 -5.45 -26.67
N MET A 627 -8.53 -6.62 -26.22
CA MET A 627 -8.70 -6.92 -24.79
C MET A 627 -7.36 -7.16 -24.08
N ASN A 628 -6.44 -7.91 -24.69
CA ASN A 628 -5.09 -8.14 -24.14
C ASN A 628 -4.38 -6.80 -23.89
N PHE A 629 -4.41 -5.90 -24.87
CA PHE A 629 -3.82 -4.56 -24.78
C PHE A 629 -4.57 -3.66 -23.81
N GLY A 630 -5.89 -3.48 -24.03
CA GLY A 630 -6.69 -2.51 -23.30
C GLY A 630 -6.76 -2.78 -21.80
N ILE A 631 -7.03 -4.03 -21.40
CA ILE A 631 -7.15 -4.39 -19.97
C ILE A 631 -5.80 -4.28 -19.28
N SER A 632 -4.72 -4.77 -19.89
CA SER A 632 -3.38 -4.74 -19.28
C SER A 632 -2.85 -3.31 -19.11
N PHE A 633 -3.15 -2.43 -20.07
CA PHE A 633 -2.80 -1.00 -20.02
C PHE A 633 -3.63 -0.26 -18.96
N LEU A 634 -4.96 -0.44 -18.94
CA LEU A 634 -5.85 0.23 -17.99
C LEU A 634 -5.58 -0.16 -16.54
N LEU A 635 -5.29 -1.43 -16.27
CA LEU A 635 -4.91 -1.89 -14.93
C LEU A 635 -3.57 -1.30 -14.48
N ALA A 636 -2.57 -1.31 -15.36
CA ALA A 636 -1.27 -0.70 -15.06
C ALA A 636 -1.41 0.79 -14.74
N LEU A 637 -2.15 1.53 -15.57
CA LEU A 637 -2.39 2.95 -15.38
C LEU A 637 -3.17 3.23 -14.10
N GLY A 638 -4.23 2.47 -13.84
CA GLY A 638 -5.08 2.62 -12.65
C GLY A 638 -4.31 2.38 -11.35
N VAL A 639 -3.47 1.34 -11.30
CA VAL A 639 -2.64 1.07 -10.12
C VAL A 639 -1.55 2.13 -9.97
N ALA A 640 -0.95 2.59 -11.06
CA ALA A 640 0.05 3.65 -11.00
C ALA A 640 -0.53 4.99 -10.53
N PHE A 641 -1.73 5.36 -10.97
CA PHE A 641 -2.45 6.55 -10.49
C PHE A 641 -2.77 6.45 -9.00
N ARG A 642 -3.22 5.27 -8.56
CA ARG A 642 -3.52 5.05 -7.15
C ARG A 642 -2.27 5.07 -6.27
N ALA A 643 -1.14 4.53 -6.76
CA ALA A 643 0.13 4.58 -6.05
C ALA A 643 0.70 6.01 -5.89
N ARG A 644 0.27 6.93 -6.76
CA ARG A 644 0.66 8.36 -6.78
C ARG A 644 -0.44 9.30 -6.27
N GLU A 645 -1.49 8.76 -5.67
CA GLU A 645 -2.63 9.52 -5.13
C GLU A 645 -3.31 10.46 -6.13
N VAL A 646 -3.29 10.12 -7.43
CA VAL A 646 -3.97 10.90 -8.45
C VAL A 646 -5.50 10.77 -8.25
N PRO A 647 -6.25 11.89 -8.09
CA PRO A 647 -7.69 11.83 -7.93
C PRO A 647 -8.37 11.15 -9.13
N LEU A 648 -9.37 10.31 -8.87
CA LEU A 648 -10.14 9.59 -9.90
C LEU A 648 -10.66 10.51 -11.02
N GLY A 649 -11.11 11.72 -10.67
CA GLY A 649 -11.59 12.71 -11.63
C GLY A 649 -10.53 13.11 -12.66
N ARG A 650 -9.24 13.19 -12.29
CA ARG A 650 -8.16 13.50 -13.23
C ARG A 650 -7.89 12.33 -14.18
N GLY A 651 -7.95 11.10 -13.68
CA GLY A 651 -7.81 9.90 -14.52
C GLY A 651 -8.92 9.78 -15.57
N LEU A 652 -10.16 10.06 -15.19
CA LEU A 652 -11.29 10.08 -16.13
C LEU A 652 -11.16 11.19 -17.18
N ARG A 653 -10.74 12.41 -16.78
CA ARG A 653 -10.49 13.51 -17.73
C ARG A 653 -9.45 13.13 -18.78
N LEU A 654 -8.35 12.48 -18.37
CA LEU A 654 -7.34 11.98 -19.29
C LEU A 654 -7.91 10.96 -20.27
N LEU A 655 -8.68 9.98 -19.79
CA LEU A 655 -9.31 8.97 -20.63
C LEU A 655 -10.19 9.60 -21.72
N PHE A 656 -11.05 10.55 -21.34
CA PHE A 656 -11.90 11.27 -22.30
C PHE A 656 -11.11 12.15 -23.26
N ALA A 657 -10.03 12.80 -22.80
CA ALA A 657 -9.18 13.63 -23.65
C ALA A 657 -8.40 12.79 -24.68
N VAL A 658 -7.89 11.62 -24.29
CA VAL A 658 -7.27 10.64 -25.22
C VAL A 658 -8.29 10.15 -26.24
N LEU A 659 -9.50 9.79 -25.80
CA LEU A 659 -10.56 9.35 -26.70
C LEU A 659 -10.94 10.46 -27.69
N GLY A 660 -11.06 11.70 -27.22
CA GLY A 660 -11.31 12.87 -28.07
C GLY A 660 -10.20 13.09 -29.11
N ARG A 661 -8.93 12.97 -28.72
CA ARG A 661 -7.77 13.06 -29.62
C ARG A 661 -7.77 11.92 -30.65
N PHE A 662 -8.07 10.69 -30.23
CA PHE A 662 -8.16 9.53 -31.11
C PHE A 662 -9.25 9.70 -32.17
N LEU A 663 -10.43 10.18 -31.79
CA LEU A 663 -11.54 10.45 -32.72
C LEU A 663 -11.21 11.58 -33.71
N ARG A 664 -10.47 12.61 -33.30
CA ARG A 664 -10.07 13.73 -34.17
C ARG A 664 -8.89 13.41 -35.09
N SER A 665 -7.95 12.57 -34.65
CA SER A 665 -6.71 12.31 -35.38
C SER A 665 -6.22 10.87 -35.17
N PRO A 666 -6.97 9.86 -35.66
CA PRO A 666 -6.67 8.45 -35.41
C PRO A 666 -5.32 8.01 -36.00
N LEU A 667 -4.90 8.63 -37.11
CA LEU A 667 -3.61 8.33 -37.76
C LEU A 667 -2.41 8.59 -36.85
N GLN A 668 -2.50 9.56 -35.92
CA GLN A 668 -1.42 9.84 -34.95
C GLN A 668 -1.18 8.68 -33.98
N PHE A 669 -2.21 7.86 -33.73
CA PHE A 669 -2.14 6.68 -32.85
C PHE A 669 -1.71 5.42 -33.59
N ILE A 670 -1.64 5.47 -34.93
CA ILE A 670 -1.34 4.30 -35.78
C ILE A 670 0.07 4.43 -36.37
N TYR A 671 0.43 5.62 -36.88
CA TYR A 671 1.65 5.82 -37.66
C TYR A 671 2.37 7.13 -37.31
N PRO A 672 3.72 7.14 -37.20
CA PRO A 672 4.46 8.34 -36.85
C PRO A 672 4.39 9.48 -37.91
N PRO A 673 4.22 10.75 -37.48
CA PRO A 673 4.26 11.90 -38.38
C PRO A 673 5.65 12.08 -39.05
N ARG A 674 5.73 12.88 -40.12
CA ARG A 674 6.97 13.08 -40.90
C ARG A 674 8.04 13.91 -40.19
N SER A 675 7.70 14.66 -39.13
CA SER A 675 8.59 15.59 -38.44
C SER A 675 8.21 15.75 -36.96
N GLU A 676 8.69 14.86 -36.09
CA GLU A 676 8.86 15.21 -34.67
C GLU A 676 10.37 15.41 -34.45
N THR A 677 10.79 16.66 -34.32
CA THR A 677 12.11 17.01 -33.78
C THR A 677 12.23 16.42 -32.39
N VAL A 678 13.34 15.74 -32.17
CA VAL A 678 13.63 14.95 -30.99
C VAL A 678 13.91 15.89 -29.82
N GLU A 679 12.91 16.19 -29.00
CA GLU A 679 13.16 16.49 -27.58
C GLU A 679 13.21 15.15 -26.83
N VAL A 680 14.41 14.57 -26.74
CA VAL A 680 14.66 13.45 -25.83
C VAL A 680 14.42 13.97 -24.41
N PHE A 681 13.64 13.24 -23.62
CA PHE A 681 13.61 13.32 -22.17
C PHE A 681 15.04 13.14 -21.63
N SER A 682 15.81 14.22 -21.53
CA SER A 682 17.06 14.21 -20.78
C SER A 682 16.68 14.24 -19.30
N HIS A 683 16.68 13.08 -18.66
CA HIS A 683 16.91 13.01 -17.23
C HIS A 683 18.28 13.62 -16.97
N ARG A 684 18.33 14.95 -16.75
CA ARG A 684 19.43 15.53 -15.97
C ARG A 684 19.29 14.95 -14.56
N PRO A 685 20.24 14.14 -14.07
CA PRO A 685 20.32 13.94 -12.63
C PRO A 685 20.45 15.32 -12.01
N SER A 686 19.72 15.58 -10.93
CA SER A 686 19.84 16.78 -10.12
C SER A 686 21.29 16.93 -9.70
N MET A 687 22.08 17.68 -10.47
CA MET A 687 23.30 18.27 -9.97
C MET A 687 22.85 19.27 -8.90
N ILE A 688 22.96 18.84 -7.66
CA ILE A 688 23.12 19.71 -6.50
C ILE A 688 24.08 20.82 -6.94
N PRO A 689 23.72 22.12 -6.81
CA PRO A 689 24.65 23.18 -7.15
C PRO A 689 25.90 22.97 -6.29
N ARG A 690 27.03 22.70 -6.94
CA ARG A 690 28.33 22.73 -6.28
C ARG A 690 28.49 24.16 -5.79
N GLY A 691 28.23 24.36 -4.49
CA GLY A 691 28.60 25.57 -3.78
C GLY A 691 30.07 25.84 -4.05
N SER A 692 30.33 27.07 -4.47
CA SER A 692 31.65 27.67 -4.61
C SER A 692 32.53 27.35 -3.40
N ALA A 693 33.48 26.43 -3.58
CA ALA A 693 34.64 26.28 -2.72
C ALA A 693 35.82 26.96 -3.41
N ALA A 694 35.83 28.30 -3.39
CA ALA A 694 36.99 29.11 -3.71
C ALA A 694 36.81 30.55 -3.21
N SER A 695 37.25 30.83 -1.98
CA SER A 695 38.01 32.04 -1.57
C SER A 695 37.84 32.32 -0.07
N LEU A 696 38.61 31.63 0.78
CA LEU A 696 38.95 32.13 2.11
C LEU A 696 40.47 31.96 2.29
N HIS A 697 41.19 32.80 1.56
CA HIS A 697 42.55 33.21 1.87
C HIS A 697 42.66 34.68 1.49
N ARG A 698 42.40 35.58 2.44
CA ARG A 698 43.13 36.83 2.72
C ARG A 698 42.32 37.71 3.67
N HIS A 699 43.02 38.14 4.72
CA HIS A 699 42.70 39.10 5.77
C HIS A 699 41.82 38.61 6.92
#